data_AF-A0A5C7PJU0-F1
#
_entry.id   AF-A0A5C7PJU0-F1
#
_cell.length_a   1.000
_cell.length_b   1.000
_cell.length_c   1.000
_cell.angle_alpha   90.00
_cell.angle_beta   90.00
_cell.angle_gamma   90.00
#
_symmetry.space_group_name_H-M   'P 1'
#
loop_
_entity.id
_entity.type
_entity.pdbx_description
1 polymer ?
#
loop_
_entity_poly.entity_id
_entity_poly.type
_entity_poly.pdbx_seq_one_letter_code
_entity_poly.pdbx_strand_id
1 'polypeptide(L)'
;MRDMMTFPFCQDRRPAFIPRRWALALALSMAGLGLVAPLDEAMARPAPKGKAVTAKGKAKPAASRAADPRPAMVLAPAPTLHHASGDLQVAATLRDRAQKSTLAWELLEQLTTEIGPRPAGSPNDARAREWAVQQLRRLGFPEVRQEAMPIRAWRRGPASVQVLGAFAQPLVATALGHSVGTPAGGIKAQVVRFASLAEMTRAEPSLLRGKIVFIDMPMARSRSGEGYGEVSQVRSKAAMEAGSRGALAVVIRSVGTDHDRLPHTGTMREDAAGPHIPALALSVPDAEQLTRLLKREPGLQLQLDVSTETNVAAESANVVAELPGKDPSKGWVTIGAHLDSWDLGTGAIDDGAGVAIVMSAAAQIQAHLKATGTQPERGIRVVLFANEENGFEGARHYEQLHGNEPHQLIAESDFGAGKVYQVASRIGDAAQPLMPSLVQVLAPLGVAWGDRDAWSGPDAAFLMNRRQWPTVELRQEGGDYFDWHHTANDTLDKVDAKALAQNVAAWSVMTWLAAQSPVSYARDAQPAGAAVTGAPAPAAAAASGAATLPSGSELPAGASGAAAHTPSQSGSQSSSQASAAEPHAGQPLASRHAAAAATHPVTHPVTHQAAHQPARHVSAKGKSAAHARGKASVSKAVAKGHASRRR
;
A
#
# COMPACT_ATOMS: atom_id res chain seq x y z
N MET A 1 -44.61 32.33 -48.85
CA MET A 1 -43.53 31.44 -49.30
C MET A 1 -43.00 30.74 -48.03
N ARG A 2 -43.36 29.51 -47.65
CA ARG A 2 -43.90 28.34 -48.40
C ARG A 2 -42.97 28.00 -49.60
N ASP A 3 -42.33 26.84 -49.71
CA ASP A 3 -42.86 25.44 -49.70
C ASP A 3 -41.87 24.48 -48.96
N MET A 4 -42.12 23.22 -48.56
CA MET A 4 -43.16 22.17 -48.78
C MET A 4 -43.13 21.34 -50.09
N MET A 5 -42.34 20.24 -50.10
CA MET A 5 -42.65 18.90 -50.67
C MET A 5 -41.80 17.86 -49.89
N THR A 6 -42.16 16.64 -49.45
CA THR A 6 -43.34 15.73 -49.49
C THR A 6 -43.42 14.61 -50.55
N PHE A 7 -43.20 13.36 -50.10
CA PHE A 7 -43.74 12.07 -50.63
C PHE A 7 -43.23 11.56 -52.01
N PRO A 8 -43.42 10.26 -52.39
CA PRO A 8 -44.33 9.25 -51.82
C PRO A 8 -43.74 7.89 -51.35
N PHE A 9 -44.61 7.13 -50.70
CA PHE A 9 -44.47 5.73 -50.27
C PHE A 9 -45.08 4.81 -51.35
N CYS A 10 -44.61 3.57 -51.52
CA CYS A 10 -45.32 2.54 -52.28
C CYS A 10 -44.96 1.12 -51.80
N GLN A 11 -45.92 0.19 -51.85
CA GLN A 11 -45.79 -1.19 -51.38
C GLN A 11 -45.79 -2.22 -52.53
N ASP A 12 -45.35 -3.44 -52.18
CA ASP A 12 -45.63 -4.73 -52.82
C ASP A 12 -45.28 -4.96 -54.30
N ARG A 13 -44.29 -5.85 -54.48
CA ARG A 13 -44.50 -7.20 -55.06
C ARG A 13 -43.32 -8.15 -54.80
N ARG A 14 -43.64 -9.43 -54.54
CA ARG A 14 -42.76 -10.62 -54.66
C ARG A 14 -43.56 -11.69 -55.46
N PRO A 15 -43.02 -12.89 -55.79
CA PRO A 15 -41.63 -13.36 -55.84
C PRO A 15 -41.24 -13.95 -57.22
N ALA A 16 -40.00 -14.46 -57.34
CA ALA A 16 -39.58 -15.44 -58.34
C ALA A 16 -38.83 -16.60 -57.64
N PHE A 17 -38.66 -17.75 -58.30
CA PHE A 17 -38.46 -19.06 -57.64
C PHE A 17 -37.66 -20.08 -58.50
N ILE A 18 -37.27 -21.23 -57.93
CA ILE A 18 -36.66 -22.45 -58.58
C ILE A 18 -35.15 -22.35 -58.90
N PRO A 19 -34.31 -23.43 -58.79
CA PRO A 19 -34.56 -24.82 -58.36
C PRO A 19 -33.80 -25.30 -57.08
N ARG A 20 -34.12 -26.53 -56.64
CA ARG A 20 -33.44 -27.32 -55.57
C ARG A 20 -33.07 -28.73 -56.05
N ARG A 21 -31.99 -29.31 -55.50
CA ARG A 21 -31.85 -30.72 -55.02
C ARG A 21 -30.82 -30.71 -53.88
N TRP A 22 -30.83 -31.56 -52.85
CA TRP A 22 -31.77 -32.62 -52.43
C TRP A 22 -32.69 -32.04 -51.28
N ALA A 23 -33.30 -32.67 -50.26
CA ALA A 23 -33.30 -33.98 -49.58
C ALA A 23 -31.99 -34.34 -48.82
N LEU A 24 -31.96 -35.04 -47.68
CA LEU A 24 -32.95 -35.46 -46.64
C LEU A 24 -32.13 -35.67 -45.32
N ALA A 25 -32.56 -35.91 -44.08
CA ALA A 25 -33.82 -36.05 -43.30
C ALA A 25 -33.43 -35.85 -41.79
N LEU A 26 -34.24 -35.88 -40.71
CA LEU A 26 -35.68 -35.79 -40.36
C LEU A 26 -35.75 -35.40 -38.85
N ALA A 27 -36.93 -35.13 -38.25
CA ALA A 27 -37.08 -34.93 -36.78
C ALA A 27 -38.49 -35.30 -36.24
N LEU A 28 -38.58 -35.90 -35.04
CA LEU A 28 -39.78 -36.22 -34.23
C LEU A 28 -39.33 -36.65 -32.81
N SER A 29 -40.06 -36.50 -31.69
CA SER A 29 -41.15 -35.58 -31.33
C SER A 29 -41.36 -35.49 -29.80
N MET A 30 -42.21 -34.55 -29.38
CA MET A 30 -42.58 -34.05 -28.05
C MET A 30 -43.03 -35.03 -26.94
N ALA A 31 -42.64 -34.67 -25.71
CA ALA A 31 -43.44 -34.51 -24.47
C ALA A 31 -44.04 -35.70 -23.67
N GLY A 32 -43.94 -35.56 -22.34
CA GLY A 32 -44.70 -36.25 -21.29
C GLY A 32 -44.44 -35.59 -19.92
N LEU A 33 -45.45 -35.34 -19.10
CA LEU A 33 -45.32 -34.61 -17.82
C LEU A 33 -45.20 -35.54 -16.60
N GLY A 34 -44.53 -35.05 -15.54
CA GLY A 34 -44.58 -35.61 -14.18
C GLY A 34 -43.97 -34.62 -13.18
N LEU A 35 -44.67 -34.32 -12.06
CA LEU A 35 -44.26 -33.33 -11.04
C LEU A 35 -43.91 -34.01 -9.69
N VAL A 36 -43.44 -33.16 -8.76
CA VAL A 36 -43.49 -33.30 -7.27
C VAL A 36 -42.20 -33.79 -6.57
N ALA A 37 -41.35 -32.81 -6.26
CA ALA A 37 -40.85 -32.46 -4.90
C ALA A 37 -39.85 -33.39 -4.15
N PRO A 38 -39.14 -32.88 -3.11
CA PRO A 38 -37.88 -33.47 -2.64
C PRO A 38 -37.95 -34.12 -1.25
N LEU A 39 -36.82 -34.70 -0.82
CA LEU A 39 -36.52 -35.10 0.56
C LEU A 39 -35.04 -34.82 0.91
N ASP A 40 -34.72 -34.85 2.21
CA ASP A 40 -33.52 -34.27 2.81
C ASP A 40 -32.71 -35.30 3.65
N GLU A 41 -31.62 -34.84 4.28
CA GLU A 41 -30.85 -35.47 5.38
C GLU A 41 -29.96 -36.73 5.17
N ALA A 42 -28.64 -36.47 5.18
CA ALA A 42 -27.67 -36.93 6.20
C ALA A 42 -27.05 -38.38 6.22
N MET A 43 -26.04 -38.48 7.11
CA MET A 43 -25.34 -39.66 7.66
C MET A 43 -24.21 -40.38 6.88
N ALA A 44 -22.99 -40.04 7.30
CA ALA A 44 -21.78 -40.85 7.57
C ALA A 44 -21.58 -42.27 6.97
N ARG A 45 -20.32 -42.56 6.60
CA ARG A 45 -19.81 -43.92 6.26
C ARG A 45 -18.60 -44.31 7.14
N PRO A 46 -18.51 -45.57 7.63
CA PRO A 46 -17.40 -46.06 8.46
C PRO A 46 -16.24 -46.68 7.66
N ALA A 47 -15.10 -46.90 8.34
CA ALA A 47 -13.87 -47.43 7.75
C ALA A 47 -13.83 -48.98 7.63
N PRO A 48 -13.09 -49.54 6.64
CA PRO A 48 -12.97 -50.99 6.43
C PRO A 48 -11.91 -51.65 7.34
N LYS A 49 -12.11 -52.93 7.67
CA LYS A 49 -11.11 -53.80 8.33
C LYS A 49 -10.48 -54.77 7.31
N GLY A 50 -9.19 -55.07 7.49
CA GLY A 50 -8.36 -55.73 6.47
C GLY A 50 -8.48 -57.26 6.36
N LYS A 51 -7.59 -57.83 5.56
CA LYS A 51 -7.28 -59.27 5.51
C LYS A 51 -5.77 -59.48 5.66
N ALA A 52 -5.38 -60.58 6.30
CA ALA A 52 -3.99 -60.93 6.56
C ALA A 52 -3.44 -61.93 5.52
N VAL A 53 -2.12 -61.97 5.36
CA VAL A 53 -1.38 -63.03 4.65
C VAL A 53 -0.38 -63.65 5.63
N THR A 54 -0.34 -64.97 5.69
CA THR A 54 0.49 -65.72 6.64
C THR A 54 1.78 -66.22 6.01
N ALA A 55 2.92 -66.00 6.67
CA ALA A 55 4.18 -66.70 6.40
C ALA A 55 4.65 -67.41 7.69
N LYS A 56 5.22 -68.63 7.56
CA LYS A 56 5.69 -69.44 8.70
C LYS A 56 7.22 -69.42 8.78
N GLY A 57 7.76 -69.17 9.97
CA GLY A 57 9.16 -69.39 10.33
C GLY A 57 9.26 -69.83 11.79
N LYS A 58 10.17 -70.76 12.12
CA LYS A 58 10.36 -71.30 13.48
C LYS A 58 11.74 -70.95 14.02
N ALA A 59 11.82 -70.51 15.28
CA ALA A 59 13.05 -70.46 16.08
C ALA A 59 12.73 -70.78 17.57
N LYS A 60 13.77 -71.09 18.37
CA LYS A 60 13.65 -71.61 19.75
C LYS A 60 13.45 -70.50 20.81
N PRO A 61 12.89 -70.85 21.99
CA PRO A 61 12.80 -69.94 23.13
C PRO A 61 14.13 -69.75 23.88
N ALA A 62 14.25 -68.62 24.58
CA ALA A 62 15.29 -68.35 25.57
C ALA A 62 14.64 -67.85 26.88
N ALA A 63 15.31 -68.04 28.02
CA ALA A 63 14.69 -67.94 29.34
C ALA A 63 14.39 -66.49 29.80
N SER A 64 13.31 -66.33 30.56
CA SER A 64 12.98 -65.08 31.26
C SER A 64 13.94 -64.84 32.42
N ARG A 65 14.47 -63.61 32.51
CA ARG A 65 15.12 -63.09 33.71
C ARG A 65 14.30 -61.89 34.18
N ALA A 66 13.69 -61.98 35.36
CA ALA A 66 12.95 -60.86 35.93
C ALA A 66 13.93 -59.70 36.22
N ALA A 67 13.48 -58.47 35.96
CA ALA A 67 14.22 -57.26 36.26
C ALA A 67 13.37 -56.39 37.20
N ASP A 68 13.99 -55.83 38.24
CA ASP A 68 13.30 -55.01 39.23
C ASP A 68 12.69 -53.73 38.61
N PRO A 69 11.45 -53.36 39.00
CA PRO A 69 10.84 -52.11 38.59
C PRO A 69 11.49 -50.94 39.35
N ARG A 70 12.54 -50.35 38.78
CA ARG A 70 12.99 -49.02 39.20
C ARG A 70 11.83 -48.04 38.96
N PRO A 71 11.50 -47.13 39.91
CA PRO A 71 10.43 -46.17 39.71
C PRO A 71 10.73 -45.29 38.49
N ALA A 72 9.76 -45.19 37.58
CA ALA A 72 9.90 -44.33 36.41
C ALA A 72 10.05 -42.88 36.86
N MET A 73 11.18 -42.25 36.52
CA MET A 73 11.43 -40.85 36.83
C MET A 73 10.49 -39.99 36.00
N VAL A 74 9.40 -39.53 36.61
CA VAL A 74 8.46 -38.59 35.98
C VAL A 74 9.21 -37.29 35.74
N LEU A 75 9.60 -37.02 34.49
CA LEU A 75 10.03 -35.68 34.10
C LEU A 75 8.83 -34.76 34.34
N ALA A 76 9.02 -33.74 35.17
CA ALA A 76 8.12 -32.59 35.18
C ALA A 76 8.09 -32.01 33.74
N PRO A 77 6.93 -31.58 33.23
CA PRO A 77 6.88 -30.91 31.94
C PRO A 77 7.80 -29.70 31.97
N ALA A 78 8.61 -29.52 30.92
CA ALA A 78 9.48 -28.37 30.81
C ALA A 78 8.65 -27.08 30.95
N PRO A 79 9.13 -26.05 31.67
CA PRO A 79 8.40 -24.81 31.85
C PRO A 79 8.08 -24.22 30.49
N THR A 80 6.79 -24.01 30.21
CA THR A 80 6.37 -23.39 28.96
C THR A 80 6.80 -21.92 28.96
N LEU A 81 7.36 -21.47 27.83
CA LEU A 81 7.87 -20.11 27.70
C LEU A 81 6.71 -19.13 27.51
N HIS A 82 6.58 -18.18 28.43
CA HIS A 82 5.57 -17.11 28.43
C HIS A 82 6.23 -15.75 28.69
N HIS A 83 5.56 -14.65 28.32
CA HIS A 83 5.92 -13.32 28.83
C HIS A 83 5.65 -13.23 30.34
N ALA A 84 6.40 -12.39 31.06
CA ALA A 84 6.17 -12.22 32.48
C ALA A 84 4.84 -11.49 32.74
N SER A 85 4.18 -11.83 33.85
CA SER A 85 2.85 -11.27 34.20
C SER A 85 2.83 -9.74 34.28
N GLY A 86 3.95 -9.12 34.66
CA GLY A 86 4.12 -7.66 34.66
C GLY A 86 4.10 -7.07 33.25
N ASP A 87 4.80 -7.68 32.28
CA ASP A 87 4.82 -7.20 30.89
C ASP A 87 3.44 -7.34 30.23
N LEU A 88 2.72 -8.43 30.52
CA LEU A 88 1.35 -8.64 30.08
C LEU A 88 0.38 -7.61 30.71
N GLN A 89 0.58 -7.23 31.98
CA GLN A 89 -0.21 -6.17 32.63
C GLN A 89 0.09 -4.79 32.02
N VAL A 90 1.35 -4.48 31.71
CA VAL A 90 1.73 -3.24 31.01
C VAL A 90 1.15 -3.23 29.59
N ALA A 91 1.21 -4.34 28.84
CA ALA A 91 0.61 -4.46 27.52
C ALA A 91 -0.90 -4.20 27.54
N ALA A 92 -1.63 -4.81 28.48
CA ALA A 92 -3.06 -4.54 28.68
C ALA A 92 -3.34 -3.07 29.06
N THR A 93 -2.46 -2.45 29.86
CA THR A 93 -2.58 -1.03 30.22
C THR A 93 -2.36 -0.11 29.02
N LEU A 94 -1.38 -0.41 28.16
CA LEU A 94 -1.13 0.32 26.91
C LEU A 94 -2.32 0.18 25.94
N ARG A 95 -2.85 -1.04 25.77
CA ARG A 95 -4.06 -1.33 24.97
C ARG A 95 -5.28 -0.52 25.42
N ASP A 96 -5.52 -0.43 26.72
CA ASP A 96 -6.71 0.22 27.28
C ASP A 96 -6.56 1.74 27.41
N ARG A 97 -5.34 2.26 27.29
CA ARG A 97 -5.01 3.67 27.09
C ARG A 97 -5.16 4.08 25.62
N ALA A 98 -4.65 3.27 24.70
CA ALA A 98 -4.64 3.54 23.26
C ALA A 98 -6.05 3.74 22.69
N GLN A 99 -7.02 2.90 23.06
CA GLN A 99 -8.44 3.02 22.69
C GLN A 99 -9.13 4.31 23.18
N LYS A 100 -8.44 5.12 24.01
CA LYS A 100 -8.92 6.40 24.56
C LYS A 100 -8.05 7.59 24.14
N SER A 101 -7.04 7.35 23.29
CA SER A 101 -6.06 8.35 22.85
C SER A 101 -6.46 8.93 21.50
N THR A 102 -6.57 10.25 21.41
CA THR A 102 -6.83 10.99 20.16
C THR A 102 -5.56 11.22 19.32
N LEU A 103 -4.37 10.98 19.88
CA LEU A 103 -3.08 11.31 19.26
C LEU A 103 -2.91 10.82 17.81
N ALA A 104 -3.34 9.61 17.47
CA ALA A 104 -3.21 9.11 16.10
C ALA A 104 -4.11 9.88 15.12
N TRP A 105 -5.31 10.26 15.55
CA TRP A 105 -6.17 11.13 14.75
C TRP A 105 -5.56 12.52 14.59
N GLU A 106 -5.03 13.10 15.67
CA GLU A 106 -4.37 14.42 15.64
C GLU A 106 -3.13 14.44 14.73
N LEU A 107 -2.32 13.38 14.72
CA LEU A 107 -1.16 13.23 13.83
C LEU A 107 -1.59 13.06 12.36
N LEU A 108 -2.56 12.19 12.10
CA LEU A 108 -3.09 11.94 10.77
C LEU A 108 -3.77 13.21 10.18
N GLU A 109 -4.56 13.92 10.98
CA GLU A 109 -5.17 15.20 10.60
C GLU A 109 -4.11 16.22 10.22
N GLN A 110 -3.08 16.42 11.06
CA GLN A 110 -1.98 17.35 10.76
C GLN A 110 -1.25 16.97 9.46
N LEU A 111 -0.89 15.69 9.28
CA LEU A 111 -0.19 15.22 8.07
C LEU A 111 -1.03 15.45 6.80
N THR A 112 -2.31 15.07 6.82
CA THR A 112 -3.21 15.19 5.67
C THR A 112 -3.68 16.62 5.39
N THR A 113 -3.80 17.47 6.43
CA THR A 113 -4.35 18.84 6.31
C THR A 113 -3.27 19.90 6.14
N GLU A 114 -2.15 19.81 6.85
CA GLU A 114 -1.09 20.82 6.79
C GLU A 114 -0.12 20.57 5.63
N ILE A 115 0.11 19.30 5.26
CA ILE A 115 1.02 18.91 4.18
C ILE A 115 0.24 18.42 2.96
N GLY A 116 -0.65 17.44 3.13
CA GLY A 116 -1.42 16.83 2.04
C GLY A 116 -0.58 15.81 1.25
N PRO A 117 -0.77 15.70 -0.09
CA PRO A 117 -0.04 14.75 -0.91
C PRO A 117 1.47 15.03 -0.86
N ARG A 118 2.26 13.99 -0.65
CA ARG A 118 3.68 14.09 -0.28
C ARG A 118 4.58 13.13 -1.07
N PRO A 119 4.58 13.15 -2.42
CA PRO A 119 5.43 12.26 -3.22
C PRO A 119 6.91 12.49 -2.94
N ALA A 120 7.70 11.42 -2.99
CA ALA A 120 9.14 11.49 -2.76
C ALA A 120 9.84 12.50 -3.70
N GLY A 121 10.73 13.33 -3.15
CA GLY A 121 11.44 14.38 -3.89
C GLY A 121 10.56 15.58 -4.30
N SER A 122 9.36 15.70 -3.74
CA SER A 122 8.54 16.91 -3.79
C SER A 122 8.87 17.88 -2.64
N PRO A 123 8.45 19.15 -2.71
CA PRO A 123 8.50 20.05 -1.56
C PRO A 123 7.68 19.56 -0.35
N ASN A 124 6.67 18.71 -0.57
CA ASN A 124 5.84 18.17 0.51
C ASN A 124 6.46 16.97 1.22
N ASP A 125 7.28 16.16 0.55
CA ASP A 125 8.16 15.17 1.19
C ASP A 125 9.05 15.88 2.24
N ALA A 126 9.80 16.91 1.84
CA ALA A 126 10.70 17.62 2.75
C ALA A 126 9.94 18.19 3.97
N ARG A 127 8.74 18.74 3.75
CA ARG A 127 7.85 19.23 4.82
C ARG A 127 7.33 18.09 5.72
N ALA A 128 7.00 16.92 5.17
CA ALA A 128 6.61 15.74 5.93
C ALA A 128 7.75 15.20 6.78
N ARG A 129 8.98 15.15 6.24
CA ARG A 129 10.19 14.77 6.99
C ARG A 129 10.48 15.72 8.15
N GLU A 130 10.39 17.04 7.91
CA GLU A 130 10.54 18.05 8.97
C GLU A 130 9.45 17.93 10.04
N TRP A 131 8.18 17.80 9.62
CA TRP A 131 7.04 17.58 10.51
C TRP A 131 7.25 16.33 11.38
N ALA A 132 7.61 15.19 10.79
CA ALA A 132 7.79 13.93 11.49
C ALA A 132 8.91 14.01 12.53
N VAL A 133 10.06 14.58 12.18
CA VAL A 133 11.16 14.85 13.13
C VAL A 133 10.70 15.73 14.29
N GLN A 134 9.90 16.77 14.01
CA GLN A 134 9.35 17.63 15.06
C GLN A 134 8.34 16.88 15.95
N GLN A 135 7.43 16.09 15.39
CA GLN A 135 6.46 15.31 16.16
C GLN A 135 7.15 14.27 17.06
N LEU A 136 8.10 13.49 16.52
CA LEU A 136 8.86 12.50 17.28
C LEU A 136 9.64 13.16 18.44
N ARG A 137 10.18 14.37 18.23
CA ARG A 137 10.80 15.17 19.31
C ARG A 137 9.77 15.70 20.32
N ARG A 138 8.57 16.13 19.89
CA ARG A 138 7.45 16.54 20.78
C ARG A 138 6.92 15.37 21.62
N LEU A 139 6.81 14.19 21.03
CA LEU A 139 6.49 12.91 21.71
C LEU A 139 7.65 12.43 22.60
N GLY A 140 8.80 13.07 22.50
CA GLY A 140 9.89 12.99 23.45
C GLY A 140 10.77 11.74 23.29
N PHE A 141 10.92 11.25 22.07
CA PHE A 141 11.98 10.30 21.71
C PHE A 141 13.35 10.99 21.90
N PRO A 142 14.35 10.35 22.54
CA PRO A 142 15.65 10.95 22.80
C PRO A 142 16.47 11.13 21.50
N GLU A 143 16.34 10.19 20.58
CA GLU A 143 17.13 10.12 19.35
C GLU A 143 16.17 10.16 18.16
N VAL A 144 16.27 11.21 17.33
CA VAL A 144 15.41 11.46 16.18
C VAL A 144 16.23 12.11 15.06
N ARG A 145 16.37 11.43 13.93
CA ARG A 145 17.22 11.79 12.78
C ARG A 145 16.52 11.57 11.44
N GLN A 146 17.13 12.08 10.38
CA GLN A 146 16.81 11.73 8.99
C GLN A 146 18.02 11.01 8.36
N GLU A 147 17.76 9.98 7.57
CA GLU A 147 18.76 9.20 6.83
C GLU A 147 18.60 9.50 5.34
N ALA A 148 19.30 10.53 4.88
CA ALA A 148 19.09 11.15 3.58
C ALA A 148 19.78 10.41 2.43
N MET A 149 19.03 10.25 1.34
CA MET A 149 19.42 9.51 0.15
C MET A 149 19.04 10.26 -1.14
N PRO A 150 19.90 10.26 -2.17
CA PRO A 150 19.55 10.78 -3.48
C PRO A 150 18.59 9.81 -4.19
N ILE A 151 17.53 10.34 -4.80
CA ILE A 151 16.49 9.56 -5.48
C ILE A 151 16.26 10.05 -6.92
N ARG A 152 15.49 9.28 -7.69
CA ARG A 152 15.01 9.64 -9.04
C ARG A 152 13.50 9.81 -9.03
N ALA A 153 13.06 11.03 -8.69
CA ALA A 153 11.65 11.36 -8.62
C ALA A 153 11.00 11.35 -10.01
N TRP A 154 9.74 10.89 -10.04
CA TRP A 154 8.82 11.03 -11.15
C TRP A 154 7.75 12.07 -10.80
N ARG A 155 7.26 12.85 -11.77
CA ARG A 155 6.24 13.88 -11.54
C ARG A 155 5.14 13.81 -12.58
N ARG A 156 3.90 13.78 -12.10
CA ARG A 156 2.68 13.83 -12.92
C ARG A 156 2.49 15.23 -13.49
N GLY A 157 2.26 15.32 -14.79
CA GLY A 157 1.66 16.49 -15.45
C GLY A 157 0.22 16.19 -15.90
N PRO A 158 -0.42 17.11 -16.64
CA PRO A 158 -1.76 16.87 -17.18
C PRO A 158 -1.84 15.60 -18.04
N ALA A 159 -2.92 14.84 -17.86
CA ALA A 159 -3.23 13.64 -18.64
C ALA A 159 -4.70 13.68 -19.09
N SER A 160 -4.99 13.26 -20.32
CA SER A 160 -6.36 13.11 -20.82
C SER A 160 -6.50 11.95 -21.81
N VAL A 161 -7.69 11.35 -21.81
CA VAL A 161 -8.08 10.25 -22.69
C VAL A 161 -9.43 10.57 -23.32
N GLN A 162 -9.51 10.56 -24.64
CA GLN A 162 -10.69 10.98 -25.39
C GLN A 162 -11.02 9.97 -26.48
N VAL A 163 -12.26 9.46 -26.46
CA VAL A 163 -12.80 8.63 -27.54
C VAL A 163 -12.98 9.46 -28.80
N LEU A 164 -12.58 8.92 -29.95
CA LEU A 164 -12.76 9.51 -31.26
C LEU A 164 -13.87 8.77 -32.04
N GLY A 165 -14.32 9.35 -33.16
CA GLY A 165 -15.35 8.75 -34.00
C GLY A 165 -16.78 9.16 -33.63
N ALA A 166 -17.77 8.33 -33.96
CA ALA A 166 -19.19 8.67 -33.83
C ALA A 166 -19.68 8.74 -32.37
N PHE A 167 -18.95 8.11 -31.45
CA PHE A 167 -19.24 8.08 -30.02
C PHE A 167 -18.22 8.87 -29.20
N ALA A 168 -17.74 9.99 -29.72
CA ALA A 168 -16.68 10.78 -29.08
C ALA A 168 -17.07 11.32 -27.69
N GLN A 169 -16.33 10.92 -26.66
CA GLN A 169 -16.52 11.31 -25.26
C GLN A 169 -15.21 11.23 -24.45
N PRO A 170 -15.01 12.08 -23.43
CA PRO A 170 -13.85 12.01 -22.54
C PRO A 170 -13.99 10.88 -21.53
N LEU A 171 -12.89 10.20 -21.24
CA LEU A 171 -12.76 9.17 -20.19
C LEU A 171 -11.90 9.74 -19.06
N VAL A 172 -12.27 9.51 -17.79
CA VAL A 172 -11.45 9.94 -16.65
C VAL A 172 -10.30 8.96 -16.49
N ALA A 173 -9.08 9.49 -16.48
CA ALA A 173 -7.85 8.74 -16.45
C ALA A 173 -6.76 9.45 -15.66
N THR A 174 -5.74 8.69 -15.25
CA THR A 174 -4.48 9.24 -14.71
C THR A 174 -3.30 8.43 -15.21
N ALA A 175 -2.13 9.05 -15.32
CA ALA A 175 -0.89 8.33 -15.66
C ALA A 175 -0.55 7.28 -14.59
N LEU A 176 0.16 6.22 -14.97
CA LEU A 176 0.82 5.36 -13.99
C LEU A 176 2.12 6.02 -13.51
N GLY A 177 2.54 5.74 -12.28
CA GLY A 177 3.86 6.13 -11.79
C GLY A 177 4.93 5.56 -12.70
N HIS A 178 5.99 6.33 -12.97
CA HIS A 178 7.02 6.06 -13.98
C HIS A 178 6.56 6.11 -15.46
N SER A 179 5.29 6.37 -15.79
CA SER A 179 4.89 6.58 -17.19
C SER A 179 5.69 7.72 -17.83
N VAL A 180 6.05 7.56 -19.11
CA VAL A 180 6.49 8.67 -19.95
C VAL A 180 5.30 9.46 -20.52
N GLY A 181 5.54 10.70 -20.94
CA GLY A 181 4.57 11.54 -21.63
C GLY A 181 4.40 11.13 -23.10
N THR A 182 3.31 11.59 -23.71
CA THR A 182 3.07 11.41 -25.15
C THR A 182 3.95 12.36 -25.98
N PRO A 183 4.27 12.03 -27.25
CA PRO A 183 4.84 12.98 -28.19
C PRO A 183 3.98 14.25 -28.37
N ALA A 184 4.57 15.31 -28.91
CA ALA A 184 3.85 16.54 -29.22
C ALA A 184 2.68 16.28 -30.20
N GLY A 185 1.46 16.67 -29.82
CA GLY A 185 0.22 16.36 -30.54
C GLY A 185 -0.49 15.08 -30.07
N GLY A 186 0.07 14.37 -29.10
CA GLY A 186 -0.52 13.19 -28.48
C GLY A 186 -0.36 11.92 -29.31
N ILE A 187 -1.11 10.88 -28.96
CA ILE A 187 -1.18 9.60 -29.68
C ILE A 187 -2.61 9.35 -30.14
N LYS A 188 -2.79 9.15 -31.46
CA LYS A 188 -4.04 8.71 -32.10
C LYS A 188 -3.86 7.31 -32.66
N ALA A 189 -4.57 6.33 -32.12
CA ALA A 189 -4.55 4.97 -32.64
C ALA A 189 -5.79 4.16 -32.26
N GLN A 190 -6.02 3.07 -33.00
CA GLN A 190 -7.04 2.05 -32.67
C GLN A 190 -6.73 1.42 -31.31
N VAL A 191 -7.77 1.13 -30.53
CA VAL A 191 -7.65 0.35 -29.30
C VAL A 191 -7.74 -1.16 -29.59
N VAL A 192 -6.95 -1.96 -28.90
CA VAL A 192 -7.15 -3.42 -28.78
C VAL A 192 -7.36 -3.77 -27.30
N ARG A 193 -8.43 -4.51 -27.00
CA ARG A 193 -8.78 -4.91 -25.62
C ARG A 193 -8.36 -6.35 -25.34
N PHE A 194 -7.75 -6.56 -24.18
CA PHE A 194 -7.57 -7.86 -23.52
C PHE A 194 -8.27 -7.86 -22.16
N ALA A 195 -8.73 -9.01 -21.66
CA ALA A 195 -9.32 -9.15 -20.33
C ALA A 195 -8.28 -9.42 -19.22
N SER A 196 -7.03 -9.74 -19.58
CA SER A 196 -5.94 -9.91 -18.61
C SER A 196 -4.56 -9.69 -19.26
N LEU A 197 -3.53 -9.45 -18.45
CA LEU A 197 -2.14 -9.44 -18.90
C LEU A 197 -1.76 -10.79 -19.55
N ALA A 198 -2.21 -11.91 -18.98
CA ALA A 198 -1.89 -13.25 -19.47
C ALA A 198 -2.57 -13.58 -20.82
N GLU A 199 -3.67 -12.91 -21.18
CA GLU A 199 -4.25 -12.97 -22.52
C GLU A 199 -3.37 -12.18 -23.50
N MET A 200 -3.00 -10.95 -23.15
CA MET A 200 -2.14 -10.08 -23.96
C MET A 200 -0.76 -10.71 -24.26
N THR A 201 -0.10 -11.31 -23.27
CA THR A 201 1.20 -11.99 -23.46
C THR A 201 1.11 -13.20 -24.40
N ARG A 202 -0.06 -13.83 -24.51
CA ARG A 202 -0.32 -14.94 -25.45
C ARG A 202 -0.83 -14.48 -26.82
N ALA A 203 -1.18 -13.21 -26.98
CA ALA A 203 -1.69 -12.68 -28.23
C ALA A 203 -0.58 -12.49 -29.28
N GLU A 204 -0.94 -12.69 -30.54
CA GLU A 204 -0.06 -12.43 -31.69
C GLU A 204 0.47 -10.98 -31.66
N PRO A 205 1.80 -10.73 -31.72
CA PRO A 205 2.36 -9.38 -31.63
C PRO A 205 1.83 -8.40 -32.69
N SER A 206 1.35 -8.90 -33.83
CA SER A 206 0.69 -8.13 -34.88
C SER A 206 -0.63 -7.47 -34.43
N LEU A 207 -1.28 -7.97 -33.37
CA LEU A 207 -2.51 -7.39 -32.81
C LEU A 207 -2.24 -6.13 -31.98
N LEU A 208 -1.04 -6.02 -31.38
CA LEU A 208 -0.63 -4.90 -30.52
C LEU A 208 0.09 -3.80 -31.31
N ARG A 209 0.82 -4.17 -32.36
CA ARG A 209 1.70 -3.27 -33.12
C ARG A 209 0.94 -2.05 -33.67
N GLY A 210 1.38 -0.84 -33.31
CA GLY A 210 0.78 0.42 -33.75
C GLY A 210 -0.55 0.76 -33.08
N LYS A 211 -0.91 0.11 -31.98
CA LYS A 211 -2.20 0.29 -31.28
C LYS A 211 -2.04 0.82 -29.86
N ILE A 212 -3.14 1.32 -29.31
CA ILE A 212 -3.29 1.51 -27.86
C ILE A 212 -3.82 0.20 -27.28
N VAL A 213 -3.12 -0.35 -26.30
CA VAL A 213 -3.50 -1.58 -25.63
C VAL A 213 -4.36 -1.25 -24.42
N PHE A 214 -5.56 -1.83 -24.35
CA PHE A 214 -6.47 -1.71 -23.20
C PHE A 214 -6.56 -3.05 -22.46
N ILE A 215 -6.26 -3.06 -21.16
CA ILE A 215 -6.43 -4.26 -20.32
C ILE A 215 -7.57 -4.03 -19.31
N ASP A 216 -8.65 -4.76 -19.49
CA ASP A 216 -9.89 -4.68 -18.70
C ASP A 216 -10.00 -5.88 -17.75
N MET A 217 -9.08 -5.94 -16.78
CA MET A 217 -9.03 -6.95 -15.75
C MET A 217 -9.70 -6.41 -14.47
N PRO A 218 -10.85 -6.95 -14.03
CA PRO A 218 -11.49 -6.53 -12.79
C PRO A 218 -10.70 -7.01 -11.56
N MET A 219 -10.71 -6.22 -10.50
CA MET A 219 -10.27 -6.63 -9.17
C MET A 219 -11.48 -7.01 -8.31
N ALA A 220 -11.34 -8.08 -7.53
CA ALA A 220 -12.35 -8.49 -6.56
C ALA A 220 -12.09 -7.80 -5.21
N ARG A 221 -13.17 -7.43 -4.51
CA ARG A 221 -13.09 -6.92 -3.13
C ARG A 221 -12.75 -8.06 -2.18
N SER A 222 -11.72 -7.89 -1.36
CA SER A 222 -11.35 -8.82 -0.30
C SER A 222 -10.90 -8.10 0.98
N ARG A 223 -11.33 -8.63 2.14
CA ARG A 223 -10.88 -8.24 3.49
C ARG A 223 -9.36 -8.17 3.62
N SER A 224 -8.67 -9.12 2.99
CA SER A 224 -7.22 -9.36 3.09
C SER A 224 -6.44 -8.79 1.91
N GLY A 225 -7.09 -8.06 0.99
CA GLY A 225 -6.47 -7.63 -0.26
C GLY A 225 -6.17 -8.74 -1.26
N GLU A 226 -6.60 -9.98 -1.02
CA GLU A 226 -6.50 -11.09 -1.97
C GLU A 226 -7.02 -10.69 -3.35
N GLY A 227 -6.18 -10.88 -4.37
CA GLY A 227 -6.40 -10.40 -5.75
C GLY A 227 -5.58 -9.18 -6.13
N TYR A 228 -5.24 -8.27 -5.19
CA TYR A 228 -4.41 -7.08 -5.49
C TYR A 228 -3.06 -7.47 -6.08
N GLY A 229 -2.38 -8.46 -5.49
CA GLY A 229 -1.09 -8.96 -5.98
C GLY A 229 -1.12 -9.56 -7.39
N GLU A 230 -2.28 -9.95 -7.91
CA GLU A 230 -2.46 -10.40 -9.30
C GLU A 230 -2.79 -9.22 -10.24
N VAL A 231 -3.79 -8.41 -9.90
CA VAL A 231 -4.24 -7.31 -10.78
C VAL A 231 -3.21 -6.17 -10.84
N SER A 232 -2.47 -5.92 -9.76
CA SER A 232 -1.33 -4.99 -9.78
C SER A 232 -0.23 -5.40 -10.76
N GLN A 233 -0.10 -6.68 -11.14
CA GLN A 233 0.84 -7.09 -12.20
C GLN A 233 0.49 -6.45 -13.55
N VAL A 234 -0.79 -6.14 -13.80
CA VAL A 234 -1.23 -5.41 -14.99
C VAL A 234 -0.62 -4.00 -14.96
N ARG A 235 -0.80 -3.26 -13.87
CA ARG A 235 -0.18 -1.94 -13.65
C ARG A 235 1.34 -2.00 -13.77
N SER A 236 1.97 -2.98 -13.12
CA SER A 236 3.42 -3.09 -13.06
C SER A 236 4.09 -3.55 -14.37
N LYS A 237 3.43 -4.33 -15.23
CA LYS A 237 4.11 -4.99 -16.38
C LYS A 237 3.53 -4.69 -17.76
N ALA A 238 2.30 -4.18 -17.86
CA ALA A 238 1.64 -4.05 -19.16
C ALA A 238 2.39 -3.12 -20.13
N ALA A 239 2.91 -1.98 -19.67
CA ALA A 239 3.66 -1.04 -20.52
C ALA A 239 4.89 -1.68 -21.17
N MET A 240 5.73 -2.35 -20.37
CA MET A 240 6.92 -3.08 -20.82
C MET A 240 6.58 -4.20 -21.82
N GLU A 241 5.61 -5.05 -21.49
CA GLU A 241 5.23 -6.21 -22.31
C GLU A 241 4.52 -5.80 -23.61
N ALA A 242 3.68 -4.76 -23.59
CA ALA A 242 3.01 -4.25 -24.79
C ALA A 242 3.97 -3.44 -25.67
N GLY A 243 4.83 -2.62 -25.07
CA GLY A 243 5.83 -1.80 -25.76
C GLY A 243 6.84 -2.67 -26.53
N SER A 244 7.33 -3.75 -25.94
CA SER A 244 8.25 -4.69 -26.62
C SER A 244 7.64 -5.34 -27.87
N ARG A 245 6.30 -5.44 -27.91
CA ARG A 245 5.51 -5.93 -29.07
C ARG A 245 5.12 -4.83 -30.05
N GLY A 246 5.46 -3.56 -29.77
CA GLY A 246 5.23 -2.40 -30.62
C GLY A 246 3.90 -1.69 -30.42
N ALA A 247 3.24 -1.84 -29.26
CA ALA A 247 2.15 -0.95 -28.87
C ALA A 247 2.66 0.49 -28.71
N LEU A 248 1.76 1.47 -28.94
CA LEU A 248 2.10 2.91 -28.83
C LEU A 248 1.87 3.46 -27.42
N ALA A 249 0.91 2.89 -26.69
CA ALA A 249 0.59 3.23 -25.30
C ALA A 249 -0.23 2.10 -24.66
N VAL A 250 -0.31 2.11 -23.33
CA VAL A 250 -1.16 1.23 -22.53
C VAL A 250 -2.19 2.03 -21.74
N VAL A 251 -3.38 1.47 -21.66
CA VAL A 251 -4.49 1.93 -20.83
C VAL A 251 -4.98 0.71 -20.02
N ILE A 252 -5.18 0.85 -18.72
CA ILE A 252 -5.68 -0.23 -17.86
C ILE A 252 -7.01 0.16 -17.22
N ARG A 253 -7.83 -0.84 -16.85
CA ARG A 253 -8.81 -0.66 -15.78
C ARG A 253 -8.04 -0.37 -14.48
N SER A 254 -8.52 0.57 -13.68
CA SER A 254 -7.97 0.83 -12.34
C SER A 254 -7.84 -0.45 -11.50
N VAL A 255 -6.76 -0.53 -10.73
CA VAL A 255 -6.50 -1.64 -9.80
C VAL A 255 -7.22 -1.37 -8.48
N GLY A 256 -8.55 -1.32 -8.54
CA GLY A 256 -9.45 -0.90 -7.46
C GLY A 256 -10.78 -1.64 -7.45
N THR A 257 -11.51 -1.51 -6.34
CA THR A 257 -12.74 -2.24 -6.00
C THR A 257 -13.98 -1.35 -5.87
N ASP A 258 -13.82 -0.06 -6.14
CA ASP A 258 -14.86 0.95 -6.25
C ASP A 258 -15.64 0.82 -7.57
N HIS A 259 -16.67 1.65 -7.70
CA HIS A 259 -17.32 1.98 -8.98
C HIS A 259 -17.43 3.51 -9.14
N ASP A 260 -16.51 4.25 -8.51
CA ASP A 260 -16.41 5.71 -8.58
C ASP A 260 -15.76 6.11 -9.91
N ARG A 261 -16.04 7.32 -10.40
CA ARG A 261 -15.42 7.82 -11.63
C ARG A 261 -14.03 8.41 -11.38
N LEU A 262 -13.22 7.74 -10.55
CA LEU A 262 -11.87 8.12 -10.17
C LEU A 262 -10.85 7.05 -10.64
N PRO A 263 -9.68 7.45 -11.16
CA PRO A 263 -8.66 6.52 -11.65
C PRO A 263 -7.58 6.27 -10.59
N HIS A 264 -7.15 5.02 -10.47
CA HIS A 264 -6.09 4.58 -9.56
C HIS A 264 -4.72 4.69 -10.22
N THR A 265 -3.77 5.38 -9.59
CA THR A 265 -2.36 5.44 -10.04
C THR A 265 -1.55 4.25 -9.47
N GLY A 266 -0.24 4.41 -9.33
CA GLY A 266 0.70 3.42 -8.82
C GLY A 266 1.80 3.12 -9.83
N THR A 267 2.94 2.69 -9.33
CA THR A 267 4.15 2.47 -10.12
C THR A 267 4.00 1.35 -11.15
N MET A 268 4.41 1.66 -12.39
CA MET A 268 4.75 0.68 -13.41
C MET A 268 6.24 0.33 -13.33
N ARG A 269 6.63 -0.91 -13.65
CA ARG A 269 8.05 -1.28 -13.70
C ARG A 269 8.66 -0.80 -15.01
N GLU A 270 9.71 0.01 -14.91
CA GLU A 270 10.58 0.33 -16.05
C GLU A 270 11.58 -0.79 -16.35
N ASP A 271 12.03 -0.86 -17.60
CA ASP A 271 13.23 -1.56 -18.03
C ASP A 271 14.11 -0.54 -18.75
N ALA A 272 15.33 -0.30 -18.24
CA ALA A 272 16.25 0.69 -18.77
C ALA A 272 16.78 0.38 -20.18
N ALA A 273 16.55 -0.84 -20.70
CA ALA A 273 16.80 -1.21 -22.10
C ALA A 273 15.50 -1.37 -22.92
N GLY A 274 14.33 -1.19 -22.31
CA GLY A 274 13.02 -1.42 -22.90
C GLY A 274 12.43 -0.18 -23.59
N PRO A 275 11.40 -0.36 -24.44
CA PRO A 275 10.64 0.75 -25.00
C PRO A 275 9.70 1.35 -23.95
N HIS A 276 10.01 2.56 -23.48
CA HIS A 276 9.12 3.34 -22.62
C HIS A 276 7.95 3.88 -23.47
N ILE A 277 6.72 3.48 -23.12
CA ILE A 277 5.48 3.96 -23.75
C ILE A 277 4.55 4.57 -22.70
N PRO A 278 3.70 5.57 -23.05
CA PRO A 278 2.75 6.14 -22.10
C PRO A 278 1.80 5.08 -21.54
N ALA A 279 1.54 5.14 -20.24
CA ALA A 279 0.72 4.18 -19.51
C ALA A 279 -0.24 4.91 -18.57
N LEU A 280 -1.53 4.57 -18.63
CA LEU A 280 -2.58 5.20 -17.83
C LEU A 280 -3.55 4.17 -17.23
N ALA A 281 -4.21 4.53 -16.14
CA ALA A 281 -5.42 3.87 -15.66
C ALA A 281 -6.66 4.71 -15.98
N LEU A 282 -7.75 4.06 -16.40
CA LEU A 282 -9.10 4.62 -16.45
C LEU A 282 -9.82 4.37 -15.13
N SER A 283 -10.77 5.24 -14.77
CA SER A 283 -11.76 4.93 -13.74
C SER A 283 -12.50 3.63 -14.05
N VAL A 284 -12.98 2.92 -13.03
CA VAL A 284 -13.71 1.65 -13.22
C VAL A 284 -14.92 1.81 -14.16
N PRO A 285 -15.79 2.84 -14.02
CA PRO A 285 -16.89 3.09 -14.96
C PRO A 285 -16.45 3.40 -16.39
N ASP A 286 -15.31 4.06 -16.59
CA ASP A 286 -14.79 4.41 -17.92
C ASP A 286 -14.13 3.23 -18.65
N ALA A 287 -13.45 2.34 -17.92
CA ALA A 287 -12.96 1.08 -18.46
C ALA A 287 -14.13 0.24 -19.01
N GLU A 288 -15.20 0.11 -18.24
CA GLU A 288 -16.40 -0.58 -18.72
C GLU A 288 -17.08 0.14 -19.89
N GLN A 289 -17.06 1.47 -19.89
CA GLN A 289 -17.61 2.26 -21.00
C GLN A 289 -16.82 2.03 -22.28
N LEU A 290 -15.49 2.02 -22.22
CA LEU A 290 -14.63 1.65 -23.35
C LEU A 290 -14.92 0.22 -23.84
N THR A 291 -15.13 -0.74 -22.92
CA THR A 291 -15.60 -2.10 -23.26
C THR A 291 -17.00 -2.13 -23.89
N ARG A 292 -17.93 -1.25 -23.49
CA ARG A 292 -19.26 -1.09 -24.11
C ARG A 292 -19.20 -0.42 -25.48
N LEU A 293 -18.21 0.45 -25.71
CA LEU A 293 -17.97 1.14 -26.97
C LEU A 293 -17.28 0.23 -28.01
N LEU A 294 -16.24 -0.51 -27.62
CA LEU A 294 -15.52 -1.44 -28.52
C LEU A 294 -16.41 -2.59 -29.02
N LYS A 295 -17.46 -2.96 -28.27
CA LYS A 295 -18.53 -3.89 -28.72
C LYS A 295 -19.45 -3.31 -29.79
N ARG A 296 -19.47 -1.99 -29.99
CA ARG A 296 -20.24 -1.28 -31.03
C ARG A 296 -19.36 -0.87 -32.21
N GLU A 297 -18.13 -0.45 -31.92
CA GLU A 297 -17.17 0.03 -32.91
C GLU A 297 -15.79 -0.63 -32.66
N PRO A 298 -15.53 -1.82 -33.24
CA PRO A 298 -14.23 -2.50 -33.10
C PRO A 298 -13.05 -1.73 -33.73
N GLY A 299 -13.32 -0.72 -34.56
CA GLY A 299 -12.33 0.18 -35.16
C GLY A 299 -11.98 1.41 -34.30
N LEU A 300 -12.60 1.56 -33.12
CA LEU A 300 -12.56 2.77 -32.32
C LEU A 300 -11.15 3.18 -31.89
N GLN A 301 -10.91 4.49 -31.92
CA GLN A 301 -9.63 5.11 -31.61
C GLN A 301 -9.73 5.98 -30.35
N LEU A 302 -8.62 6.12 -29.64
CA LEU A 302 -8.43 7.12 -28.59
C LEU A 302 -7.44 8.19 -29.06
N GLN A 303 -7.64 9.42 -28.60
CA GLN A 303 -6.58 10.39 -28.36
C GLN A 303 -6.05 10.18 -26.94
N LEU A 304 -4.73 10.19 -26.80
CA LEU A 304 -4.01 10.31 -25.53
C LEU A 304 -3.16 11.58 -25.58
N ASP A 305 -3.26 12.43 -24.56
CA ASP A 305 -2.32 13.54 -24.31
C ASP A 305 -1.86 13.44 -22.86
N VAL A 306 -0.55 13.26 -22.64
CA VAL A 306 0.04 13.01 -21.31
C VAL A 306 1.36 13.77 -21.17
N SER A 307 1.51 14.49 -20.07
CA SER A 307 2.74 15.14 -19.65
C SER A 307 3.26 14.52 -18.35
N THR A 308 4.57 14.31 -18.24
CA THR A 308 5.27 13.76 -17.06
C THR A 308 6.72 14.21 -17.07
N GLU A 309 7.33 14.44 -15.90
CA GLU A 309 8.78 14.55 -15.76
C GLU A 309 9.32 13.24 -15.18
N THR A 310 10.36 12.65 -15.80
CA THR A 310 10.98 11.40 -15.32
C THR A 310 12.44 11.65 -14.92
N ASN A 311 13.00 10.79 -14.07
CA ASN A 311 14.42 10.82 -13.64
C ASN A 311 14.87 12.13 -12.95
N VAL A 312 13.93 12.92 -12.41
CA VAL A 312 14.20 14.20 -11.75
C VAL A 312 15.11 13.94 -10.54
N ALA A 313 16.28 14.57 -10.53
CA ALA A 313 17.22 14.44 -9.43
C ALA A 313 16.63 15.13 -8.18
N ALA A 314 16.46 14.37 -7.11
CA ALA A 314 15.92 14.86 -5.84
C ALA A 314 16.56 14.12 -4.65
N GLU A 315 16.17 14.51 -3.45
CA GLU A 315 16.57 13.88 -2.18
C GLU A 315 15.30 13.54 -1.39
N SER A 316 15.31 12.37 -0.76
CA SER A 316 14.37 12.00 0.30
C SER A 316 15.14 11.40 1.48
N ALA A 317 14.47 11.04 2.56
CA ALA A 317 15.13 10.44 3.73
C ALA A 317 14.17 9.62 4.59
N ASN A 318 14.61 8.45 5.06
CA ASN A 318 13.90 7.77 6.14
C ASN A 318 13.94 8.68 7.39
N VAL A 319 12.82 8.76 8.13
CA VAL A 319 12.80 9.42 9.43
C VAL A 319 12.84 8.36 10.52
N VAL A 320 13.91 8.35 11.30
CA VAL A 320 14.16 7.31 12.32
C VAL A 320 14.15 7.92 13.72
N ALA A 321 13.42 7.28 14.62
CA ALA A 321 13.41 7.60 16.04
C ALA A 321 13.56 6.36 16.92
N GLU A 322 14.38 6.46 17.96
CA GLU A 322 14.79 5.32 18.78
C GLU A 322 14.51 5.53 20.26
N LEU A 323 14.08 4.44 20.92
CA LEU A 323 14.00 4.28 22.36
C LEU A 323 15.05 3.25 22.76
N PRO A 324 16.22 3.65 23.29
CA PRO A 324 17.29 2.73 23.66
C PRO A 324 16.84 1.69 24.70
N GLY A 325 17.14 0.42 24.43
CA GLY A 325 16.96 -0.67 25.39
C GLY A 325 18.17 -0.84 26.30
N LYS A 326 18.01 -1.66 27.34
CA LYS A 326 19.09 -1.96 28.32
C LYS A 326 20.31 -2.64 27.68
N ASP A 327 20.12 -3.34 26.58
CA ASP A 327 21.17 -4.12 25.90
C ASP A 327 20.93 -4.11 24.37
N PRO A 328 21.69 -3.31 23.60
CA PRO A 328 21.58 -3.25 22.15
C PRO A 328 21.85 -4.59 21.44
N SER A 329 22.60 -5.52 22.04
CA SER A 329 22.92 -6.81 21.42
C SER A 329 21.71 -7.76 21.29
N LYS A 330 20.65 -7.53 22.08
CA LYS A 330 19.39 -8.29 22.03
C LYS A 330 18.54 -8.00 20.79
N GLY A 331 18.86 -6.93 20.06
CA GLY A 331 18.27 -6.56 18.78
C GLY A 331 17.03 -5.67 18.84
N TRP A 332 16.85 -4.86 17.80
CA TRP A 332 15.78 -3.87 17.70
C TRP A 332 14.41 -4.49 17.43
N VAL A 333 13.39 -3.96 18.09
CA VAL A 333 12.00 -4.04 17.63
C VAL A 333 11.78 -2.87 16.68
N THR A 334 11.88 -3.12 15.38
CA THR A 334 11.62 -2.11 14.34
C THR A 334 10.16 -2.14 13.94
N ILE A 335 9.45 -1.02 14.14
CA ILE A 335 8.10 -0.81 13.60
C ILE A 335 8.11 0.32 12.58
N GLY A 336 7.35 0.17 11.49
CA GLY A 336 7.37 1.11 10.37
C GLY A 336 6.06 1.32 9.63
N ALA A 337 6.16 2.26 8.70
CA ALA A 337 5.13 2.87 7.86
C ALA A 337 5.87 3.71 6.80
N HIS A 338 5.27 4.04 5.65
CA HIS A 338 5.92 4.94 4.68
C HIS A 338 5.43 6.39 4.80
N LEU A 339 6.36 7.35 4.67
CA LEU A 339 6.12 8.77 4.89
C LEU A 339 5.77 9.53 3.60
N ASP A 340 6.01 8.98 2.42
CA ASP A 340 5.52 9.54 1.16
C ASP A 340 4.05 9.12 0.88
N SER A 341 3.55 9.49 -0.30
CA SER A 341 2.26 9.08 -0.86
C SER A 341 2.19 9.43 -2.34
N TRP A 342 1.23 8.85 -3.08
CA TRP A 342 0.79 9.41 -4.36
C TRP A 342 0.32 10.87 -4.26
N ASP A 343 0.34 11.52 -5.42
CA ASP A 343 0.13 12.95 -5.61
C ASP A 343 -1.34 13.38 -5.80
N LEU A 344 -2.27 12.42 -5.86
CA LEU A 344 -3.67 12.67 -6.23
C LEU A 344 -4.60 12.99 -5.05
N GLY A 345 -4.39 12.33 -3.90
CA GLY A 345 -5.20 12.48 -2.68
C GLY A 345 -4.48 13.29 -1.61
N THR A 346 -4.56 12.87 -0.35
CA THR A 346 -3.75 13.40 0.76
C THR A 346 -2.86 12.35 1.44
N GLY A 347 -2.81 11.11 0.95
CA GLY A 347 -2.04 10.03 1.55
C GLY A 347 -2.57 9.63 2.93
N ALA A 348 -3.88 9.47 3.10
CA ALA A 348 -4.56 9.40 4.40
C ALA A 348 -4.68 7.96 4.93
N ILE A 349 -5.16 7.03 4.10
CA ILE A 349 -4.99 5.59 4.33
C ILE A 349 -3.63 5.09 3.85
N ASP A 350 -2.92 5.86 3.02
CA ASP A 350 -1.81 5.37 2.19
C ASP A 350 -0.59 6.34 2.26
N ASP A 351 0.31 6.23 3.23
CA ASP A 351 0.20 5.52 4.52
C ASP A 351 0.22 6.51 5.72
N GLY A 352 -0.58 7.58 5.63
CA GLY A 352 -0.73 8.52 6.75
C GLY A 352 -1.29 7.85 8.01
N ALA A 353 -2.08 6.79 7.82
CA ALA A 353 -2.65 5.97 8.87
C ALA A 353 -1.56 5.18 9.62
N GLY A 354 -0.73 4.42 8.92
CA GLY A 354 0.39 3.67 9.50
C GLY A 354 1.39 4.57 10.21
N VAL A 355 1.77 5.69 9.60
CA VAL A 355 2.64 6.71 10.22
C VAL A 355 2.06 7.15 11.57
N ALA A 356 0.77 7.51 11.60
CA ALA A 356 0.09 7.90 12.83
C ALA A 356 -0.05 6.74 13.85
N ILE A 357 -0.25 5.50 13.38
CA ILE A 357 -0.34 4.29 14.21
C ILE A 357 0.98 4.00 14.91
N VAL A 358 2.09 3.87 14.19
CA VAL A 358 3.38 3.47 14.76
C VAL A 358 3.98 4.55 15.66
N MET A 359 3.86 5.82 15.26
CA MET A 359 4.25 6.95 16.10
C MET A 359 3.47 6.97 17.42
N SER A 360 2.15 6.76 17.36
CA SER A 360 1.30 6.76 18.56
C SER A 360 1.53 5.55 19.46
N ALA A 361 1.82 4.37 18.90
CA ALA A 361 2.11 3.16 19.66
C ALA A 361 3.42 3.32 20.45
N ALA A 362 4.51 3.70 19.77
CA ALA A 362 5.80 3.91 20.42
C ALA A 362 5.80 5.12 21.37
N ALA A 363 5.06 6.19 21.07
CA ALA A 363 4.88 7.32 22.00
C ALA A 363 4.16 6.93 23.30
N GLN A 364 3.20 5.99 23.24
CA GLN A 364 2.57 5.49 24.45
C GLN A 364 3.52 4.66 25.32
N ILE A 365 4.35 3.83 24.69
CA ILE A 365 5.44 3.11 25.38
C ILE A 365 6.43 4.10 25.99
N GLN A 366 6.88 5.11 25.24
CA GLN A 366 7.81 6.14 25.77
C GLN A 366 7.22 6.92 26.96
N ALA A 367 5.93 7.25 26.93
CA ALA A 367 5.28 7.89 28.07
C ALA A 367 5.15 6.96 29.29
N HIS A 368 5.02 5.63 29.08
CA HIS A 368 5.07 4.65 30.16
C HIS A 368 6.47 4.60 30.77
N LEU A 369 7.51 4.38 29.94
CA LEU A 369 8.92 4.32 30.35
C LEU A 369 9.36 5.56 31.15
N LYS A 370 8.94 6.76 30.72
CA LYS A 370 9.18 8.01 31.46
C LYS A 370 8.46 8.09 32.80
N ALA A 371 7.24 7.56 32.90
CA ALA A 371 6.46 7.56 34.14
C ALA A 371 6.97 6.54 35.18
N THR A 372 7.59 5.45 34.72
CA THR A 372 8.19 4.41 35.58
C THR A 372 9.68 4.60 35.84
N GLY A 373 10.37 5.44 35.05
CA GLY A 373 11.83 5.59 35.11
C GLY A 373 12.58 4.35 34.59
N THR A 374 12.00 3.59 33.66
CA THR A 374 12.55 2.32 33.16
C THR A 374 13.00 2.41 31.70
N GLN A 375 13.78 1.42 31.28
CA GLN A 375 14.11 1.13 29.88
C GLN A 375 13.51 -0.24 29.49
N PRO A 376 13.17 -0.46 28.22
CA PRO A 376 12.78 -1.77 27.70
C PRO A 376 13.99 -2.72 27.64
N GLU A 377 13.76 -4.03 27.64
CA GLU A 377 14.84 -5.04 27.51
C GLU A 377 15.58 -4.93 26.16
N ARG A 378 14.86 -4.56 25.10
CA ARG A 378 15.35 -4.29 23.74
C ARG A 378 15.00 -2.88 23.30
N GLY A 379 15.83 -2.32 22.43
CA GLY A 379 15.53 -1.04 21.80
C GLY A 379 14.30 -1.14 20.90
N ILE A 380 13.50 -0.06 20.88
CA ILE A 380 12.39 0.10 19.94
C ILE A 380 12.80 1.19 18.94
N ARG A 381 12.71 0.87 17.64
CA ARG A 381 12.98 1.81 16.55
C ARG A 381 11.68 2.04 15.77
N VAL A 382 11.29 3.29 15.61
CA VAL A 382 10.29 3.71 14.63
C VAL A 382 11.04 4.14 13.38
N VAL A 383 10.68 3.58 12.23
CA VAL A 383 11.16 4.02 10.92
C VAL A 383 9.96 4.47 10.12
N LEU A 384 9.96 5.72 9.68
CA LEU A 384 9.06 6.17 8.63
C LEU A 384 9.88 6.12 7.34
N PHE A 385 9.62 5.12 6.50
CA PHE A 385 10.37 4.89 5.28
C PHE A 385 10.07 5.98 4.25
N ALA A 386 10.97 6.15 3.29
CA ALA A 386 10.83 7.10 2.21
C ALA A 386 10.89 6.43 0.84
N ASN A 387 10.00 6.83 -0.06
CA ASN A 387 9.89 6.33 -1.41
C ASN A 387 9.61 4.81 -1.47
N GLU A 388 8.58 4.36 -0.71
CA GLU A 388 7.93 3.05 -0.95
C GLU A 388 7.37 3.05 -2.36
N GLU A 389 6.62 4.11 -2.69
CA GLU A 389 5.66 4.19 -3.80
C GLU A 389 6.30 4.00 -5.18
N ASN A 390 7.53 4.49 -5.34
CA ASN A 390 8.35 4.36 -6.55
C ASN A 390 9.35 3.18 -6.46
N GLY A 391 9.10 2.28 -5.49
CA GLY A 391 9.70 0.96 -5.35
C GLY A 391 10.78 0.87 -4.29
N PHE A 392 10.46 1.06 -3.01
CA PHE A 392 11.27 0.63 -1.83
C PHE A 392 12.70 1.21 -1.73
N GLU A 393 12.93 2.48 -2.07
CA GLU A 393 14.29 3.04 -1.91
C GLU A 393 14.67 3.22 -0.42
N GLY A 394 13.71 3.60 0.42
CA GLY A 394 13.87 3.77 1.86
C GLY A 394 14.27 2.48 2.58
N ALA A 395 13.58 1.36 2.32
CA ALA A 395 13.99 0.07 2.84
C ALA A 395 15.37 -0.37 2.34
N ARG A 396 15.74 -0.10 1.07
CA ARG A 396 17.10 -0.39 0.59
C ARG A 396 18.14 0.43 1.34
N HIS A 397 17.86 1.70 1.63
CA HIS A 397 18.78 2.54 2.39
C HIS A 397 18.88 2.08 3.86
N TYR A 398 17.76 1.67 4.46
CA TYR A 398 17.77 1.05 5.79
C TYR A 398 18.56 -0.27 5.82
N GLU A 399 18.48 -1.10 4.77
CA GLU A 399 19.33 -2.31 4.64
C GLU A 399 20.83 -1.95 4.58
N GLN A 400 21.20 -0.86 3.89
CA GLN A 400 22.58 -0.41 3.76
C GLN A 400 23.15 0.10 5.09
N LEU A 401 22.38 0.89 5.84
CA LEU A 401 22.82 1.49 7.10
C LEU A 401 22.74 0.50 8.27
N HIS A 402 21.59 -0.16 8.44
CA HIS A 402 21.27 -0.94 9.63
C HIS A 402 21.27 -2.46 9.40
N GLY A 403 21.52 -2.94 8.17
CA GLY A 403 21.42 -4.36 7.82
C GLY A 403 22.27 -5.32 8.65
N ASN A 404 23.34 -4.83 9.30
CA ASN A 404 24.26 -5.62 10.12
C ASN A 404 24.00 -5.48 11.64
N GLU A 405 23.00 -4.69 12.05
CA GLU A 405 22.51 -4.69 13.42
C GLU A 405 21.67 -5.95 13.71
N PRO A 406 21.51 -6.36 14.97
CA PRO A 406 20.55 -7.37 15.35
C PRO A 406 19.11 -6.81 15.33
N HIS A 407 18.17 -7.58 14.78
CA HIS A 407 16.73 -7.27 14.78
C HIS A 407 15.96 -8.37 15.51
N GLN A 408 15.21 -7.98 16.53
CA GLN A 408 14.21 -8.82 17.16
C GLN A 408 13.01 -9.00 16.24
N LEU A 409 12.53 -7.92 15.60
CA LEU A 409 11.61 -8.01 14.48
C LEU A 409 11.70 -6.76 13.60
N ILE A 410 11.18 -6.88 12.38
CA ILE A 410 10.70 -5.77 11.58
C ILE A 410 9.23 -6.00 11.24
N ALA A 411 8.39 -4.99 11.45
CA ALA A 411 6.95 -5.06 11.15
C ALA A 411 6.44 -3.69 10.68
N GLU A 412 5.41 -3.68 9.84
CA GLU A 412 4.90 -2.47 9.21
C GLU A 412 3.37 -2.41 9.18
N SER A 413 2.85 -1.18 9.29
CA SER A 413 1.43 -0.84 9.36
C SER A 413 0.90 -0.19 8.08
N ASP A 414 1.17 -0.77 6.92
CA ASP A 414 0.70 -0.26 5.63
C ASP A 414 -0.44 -1.14 5.08
N PHE A 415 -1.66 -0.89 5.56
CA PHE A 415 -2.91 -1.35 4.94
C PHE A 415 -4.11 -0.50 5.44
N GLY A 416 -3.91 0.82 5.49
CA GLY A 416 -4.94 1.78 5.89
C GLY A 416 -5.19 1.85 7.40
N ALA A 417 -6.39 2.29 7.77
CA ALA A 417 -6.82 2.42 9.16
C ALA A 417 -7.81 1.32 9.62
N GLY A 418 -8.09 0.34 8.75
CA GLY A 418 -9.01 -0.78 9.02
C GLY A 418 -8.57 -1.59 10.24
N LYS A 419 -9.51 -2.10 11.02
CA LYS A 419 -9.23 -2.76 12.32
C LYS A 419 -8.33 -3.97 12.15
N VAL A 420 -7.36 -4.15 13.05
CA VAL A 420 -6.65 -5.43 13.20
C VAL A 420 -7.68 -6.51 13.56
N TYR A 421 -7.69 -7.61 12.83
CA TYR A 421 -8.54 -8.77 13.13
C TYR A 421 -7.75 -10.04 13.46
N GLN A 422 -6.46 -10.11 13.13
CA GLN A 422 -5.66 -11.33 13.30
C GLN A 422 -4.17 -11.03 13.47
N VAL A 423 -3.50 -11.80 14.33
CA VAL A 423 -2.04 -11.88 14.42
C VAL A 423 -1.53 -13.04 13.59
N ALA A 424 -0.53 -12.81 12.76
CA ALA A 424 0.35 -13.85 12.24
C ALA A 424 1.79 -13.61 12.72
N SER A 425 2.64 -14.62 12.67
CA SER A 425 4.08 -14.47 12.97
C SER A 425 4.94 -15.15 11.91
N ARG A 426 6.20 -14.74 11.77
CA ARG A 426 7.22 -15.50 11.04
C ARG A 426 8.53 -15.41 11.82
N ILE A 427 8.52 -15.99 13.02
CA ILE A 427 9.60 -15.98 14.03
C ILE A 427 10.11 -17.40 14.30
N GLY A 428 11.33 -17.55 14.81
CA GLY A 428 11.95 -18.85 15.13
C GLY A 428 11.18 -19.69 16.15
N ASP A 429 11.33 -21.01 16.09
CA ASP A 429 10.48 -21.94 16.86
C ASP A 429 10.59 -21.76 18.38
N ALA A 430 11.76 -21.33 18.88
CA ALA A 430 11.98 -21.03 20.29
C ALA A 430 11.09 -19.89 20.84
N ALA A 431 10.68 -18.94 20.00
CA ALA A 431 9.87 -17.79 20.40
C ALA A 431 8.36 -18.00 20.23
N GLN A 432 7.97 -18.96 19.40
CA GLN A 432 6.57 -19.24 19.04
C GLN A 432 5.63 -19.53 20.23
N PRO A 433 6.07 -20.16 21.36
CA PRO A 433 5.22 -20.33 22.55
C PRO A 433 4.75 -19.02 23.21
N LEU A 434 5.36 -17.87 22.89
CA LEU A 434 4.94 -16.56 23.42
C LEU A 434 3.65 -16.04 22.76
N MET A 435 3.41 -16.39 21.49
CA MET A 435 2.33 -15.82 20.66
C MET A 435 0.91 -15.98 21.26
N PRO A 436 0.53 -17.11 21.89
CA PRO A 436 -0.76 -17.22 22.58
C PRO A 436 -0.99 -16.17 23.67
N SER A 437 0.05 -15.76 24.40
CA SER A 437 -0.07 -14.74 25.46
C SER A 437 -0.19 -13.32 24.90
N LEU A 438 0.44 -13.03 23.75
CA LEU A 438 0.23 -11.80 22.99
C LEU A 438 -1.22 -11.75 22.46
N VAL A 439 -1.71 -12.82 21.83
CA VAL A 439 -3.10 -12.92 21.36
C VAL A 439 -4.10 -12.81 22.51
N GLN A 440 -3.81 -13.37 23.69
CA GLN A 440 -4.67 -13.22 24.87
C GLN A 440 -4.83 -11.76 25.31
N VAL A 441 -3.79 -10.92 25.19
CA VAL A 441 -3.89 -9.48 25.47
C VAL A 441 -4.68 -8.76 24.37
N LEU A 442 -4.60 -9.21 23.12
CA LEU A 442 -5.31 -8.60 21.98
C LEU A 442 -6.78 -9.06 21.82
N ALA A 443 -7.16 -10.22 22.35
CA ALA A 443 -8.51 -10.79 22.18
C ALA A 443 -9.68 -9.84 22.54
N PRO A 444 -9.60 -8.96 23.56
CA PRO A 444 -10.63 -7.95 23.83
C PRO A 444 -10.84 -6.90 22.73
N LEU A 445 -9.89 -6.75 21.79
CA LEU A 445 -10.01 -5.90 20.59
C LEU A 445 -10.69 -6.62 19.40
N GLY A 446 -11.08 -7.89 19.57
CA GLY A 446 -11.59 -8.75 18.49
C GLY A 446 -10.50 -9.42 17.65
N VAL A 447 -9.24 -9.33 18.05
CA VAL A 447 -8.09 -9.89 17.32
C VAL A 447 -7.90 -11.38 17.66
N ALA A 448 -7.84 -12.23 16.63
CA ALA A 448 -7.59 -13.66 16.75
C ALA A 448 -6.12 -14.03 16.48
N TRP A 449 -5.77 -15.30 16.71
CA TRP A 449 -4.58 -15.90 16.09
C TRP A 449 -4.87 -16.28 14.63
N GLY A 450 -3.83 -16.32 13.80
CA GLY A 450 -3.86 -16.85 12.44
C GLY A 450 -2.88 -18.00 12.26
N ASP A 451 -1.67 -17.66 11.81
CA ASP A 451 -0.71 -18.62 11.29
C ASP A 451 0.75 -18.20 11.54
N ARG A 452 1.66 -19.03 11.03
CA ARG A 452 3.12 -18.89 11.16
C ARG A 452 3.77 -18.43 9.85
N ASP A 453 3.03 -17.76 8.96
CA ASP A 453 3.52 -17.32 7.66
C ASP A 453 3.31 -15.82 7.40
N ALA A 454 3.57 -15.00 8.40
CA ALA A 454 3.49 -13.55 8.29
C ALA A 454 4.43 -12.94 7.23
N TRP A 455 3.88 -12.00 6.46
CA TRP A 455 4.49 -11.24 5.38
C TRP A 455 4.86 -9.80 5.77
N SER A 456 4.08 -9.16 6.66
CA SER A 456 4.16 -7.70 6.98
C SER A 456 3.80 -6.77 5.80
N GLY A 457 3.66 -5.46 6.08
CA GLY A 457 3.60 -4.41 5.06
C GLY A 457 4.88 -4.30 4.19
N PRO A 458 4.88 -3.53 3.10
CA PRO A 458 5.74 -3.77 1.93
C PRO A 458 7.25 -3.52 2.09
N ASP A 459 7.68 -2.43 2.73
CA ASP A 459 9.10 -2.12 2.98
C ASP A 459 9.70 -3.10 4.02
N ALA A 460 8.94 -3.42 5.07
CA ALA A 460 9.29 -4.47 6.02
C ALA A 460 9.30 -5.87 5.38
N ALA A 461 8.37 -6.15 4.45
CA ALA A 461 8.33 -7.40 3.69
C ALA A 461 9.55 -7.53 2.76
N PHE A 462 9.95 -6.44 2.09
CA PHE A 462 11.17 -6.38 1.29
C PHE A 462 12.41 -6.72 2.14
N LEU A 463 12.52 -6.10 3.32
CA LEU A 463 13.63 -6.32 4.25
C LEU A 463 13.65 -7.74 4.84
N MET A 464 12.52 -8.24 5.35
CA MET A 464 12.48 -9.55 6.00
C MET A 464 12.75 -10.70 5.02
N ASN A 465 12.31 -10.58 3.76
CA ASN A 465 12.55 -11.61 2.75
C ASN A 465 14.03 -11.62 2.29
N ARG A 466 14.71 -10.47 2.33
CA ARG A 466 16.14 -10.33 1.97
C ARG A 466 17.10 -10.72 3.10
N ARG A 467 16.78 -10.36 4.34
CA ARG A 467 17.64 -10.58 5.53
C ARG A 467 17.22 -11.79 6.39
N GLN A 468 16.12 -12.46 6.04
CA GLN A 468 15.45 -13.47 6.88
C GLN A 468 15.07 -12.96 8.28
N TRP A 469 14.89 -11.65 8.45
CA TRP A 469 14.50 -11.07 9.74
C TRP A 469 13.12 -11.57 10.21
N PRO A 470 12.86 -11.60 11.53
CA PRO A 470 11.57 -12.03 12.06
C PRO A 470 10.49 -10.96 11.87
N THR A 471 9.22 -11.35 11.80
CA THR A 471 8.09 -10.41 11.89
C THR A 471 6.94 -10.94 12.75
N VAL A 472 6.12 -10.02 13.24
CA VAL A 472 4.78 -10.27 13.78
C VAL A 472 3.83 -9.31 13.07
N GLU A 473 2.89 -9.85 12.31
CA GLU A 473 1.97 -9.10 11.44
C GLU A 473 0.62 -8.93 12.13
N LEU A 474 0.05 -7.73 12.01
CA LEU A 474 -1.25 -7.36 12.53
C LEU A 474 -2.20 -7.13 11.35
N ARG A 475 -2.88 -8.18 10.89
CA ARG A 475 -3.75 -8.14 9.69
C ARG A 475 -4.93 -7.21 9.88
N GLN A 476 -5.00 -6.20 9.03
CA GLN A 476 -6.05 -5.18 9.02
C GLN A 476 -7.20 -5.53 8.08
N GLU A 477 -8.40 -5.06 8.40
CA GLU A 477 -9.58 -5.12 7.53
C GLU A 477 -9.44 -4.12 6.37
N GLY A 478 -8.95 -4.56 5.21
CA GLY A 478 -8.81 -3.74 4.00
C GLY A 478 -9.95 -3.91 2.98
N GLY A 479 -11.14 -4.31 3.44
CA GLY A 479 -12.29 -4.59 2.58
C GLY A 479 -12.85 -3.39 1.80
N ASP A 480 -12.40 -2.18 2.13
CA ASP A 480 -12.68 -0.89 1.49
C ASP A 480 -11.40 -0.12 1.07
N TYR A 481 -10.21 -0.60 1.43
CA TYR A 481 -8.92 0.04 1.12
C TYR A 481 -8.77 0.37 -0.37
N PHE A 482 -8.97 -0.64 -1.21
CA PHE A 482 -8.88 -0.53 -2.68
C PHE A 482 -10.07 0.19 -3.33
N ASP A 483 -10.96 0.83 -2.56
CA ASP A 483 -11.89 1.81 -3.12
C ASP A 483 -11.29 3.21 -3.22
N TRP A 484 -10.21 3.49 -2.46
CA TRP A 484 -9.64 4.84 -2.32
C TRP A 484 -8.12 4.90 -2.53
N HIS A 485 -7.39 3.83 -2.20
CA HIS A 485 -5.93 3.71 -2.35
C HIS A 485 -5.48 4.16 -3.74
N HIS A 486 -4.34 4.86 -3.83
CA HIS A 486 -3.84 5.46 -5.10
C HIS A 486 -4.85 6.36 -5.88
N THR A 487 -5.93 6.88 -5.29
CA THR A 487 -6.87 7.81 -5.96
C THR A 487 -6.89 9.21 -5.32
N ALA A 488 -7.58 10.15 -5.96
CA ALA A 488 -7.94 11.44 -5.35
C ALA A 488 -8.98 11.32 -4.20
N ASN A 489 -9.53 10.12 -3.95
CA ASN A 489 -10.45 9.86 -2.84
C ASN A 489 -9.72 9.39 -1.56
N ASP A 490 -8.42 9.09 -1.61
CA ASP A 490 -7.64 8.84 -0.40
C ASP A 490 -7.47 10.15 0.40
N THR A 491 -8.29 10.27 1.44
CA THR A 491 -8.57 11.51 2.18
C THR A 491 -9.01 11.21 3.61
N LEU A 492 -8.85 12.17 4.52
CA LEU A 492 -9.05 11.99 5.96
C LEU A 492 -10.45 11.46 6.34
N ASP A 493 -11.51 11.82 5.60
CA ASP A 493 -12.88 11.39 5.88
C ASP A 493 -13.13 9.89 5.66
N LYS A 494 -12.19 9.16 5.05
CA LYS A 494 -12.24 7.70 4.88
C LYS A 494 -11.84 6.92 6.15
N VAL A 495 -11.22 7.59 7.13
CA VAL A 495 -10.67 6.90 8.32
C VAL A 495 -11.65 6.90 9.50
N ASP A 496 -12.04 5.71 9.97
CA ASP A 496 -12.70 5.57 11.28
C ASP A 496 -11.69 5.76 12.42
N ALA A 497 -11.80 6.88 13.14
CA ALA A 497 -10.96 7.18 14.31
C ALA A 497 -10.95 6.06 15.37
N LYS A 498 -12.00 5.23 15.47
CA LYS A 498 -12.05 4.09 16.41
C LYS A 498 -11.28 2.88 15.89
N ALA A 499 -11.29 2.63 14.58
CA ALA A 499 -10.44 1.63 13.94
C ALA A 499 -8.96 2.03 14.03
N LEU A 500 -8.65 3.31 13.78
CA LEU A 500 -7.30 3.87 13.97
C LEU A 500 -6.81 3.68 15.42
N ALA A 501 -7.63 4.03 16.43
CA ALA A 501 -7.29 3.81 17.85
C ALA A 501 -7.17 2.33 18.25
N GLN A 502 -7.90 1.43 17.58
CA GLN A 502 -7.78 -0.03 17.77
C GLN A 502 -6.48 -0.58 17.18
N ASN A 503 -6.04 -0.07 16.03
CA ASN A 503 -4.71 -0.36 15.49
C ASN A 503 -3.61 0.07 16.45
N VAL A 504 -3.63 1.32 16.93
CA VAL A 504 -2.66 1.82 17.93
C VAL A 504 -2.63 0.91 19.17
N ALA A 505 -3.78 0.41 19.62
CA ALA A 505 -3.87 -0.52 20.75
C ALA A 505 -3.21 -1.87 20.47
N ALA A 506 -3.37 -2.41 19.27
CA ALA A 506 -2.74 -3.67 18.86
C ALA A 506 -1.23 -3.53 18.67
N TRP A 507 -0.79 -2.47 17.97
CA TRP A 507 0.62 -2.13 17.75
C TRP A 507 1.36 -1.87 19.07
N SER A 508 0.74 -1.17 20.03
CA SER A 508 1.33 -0.93 21.36
C SER A 508 1.62 -2.24 22.12
N VAL A 509 0.74 -3.23 22.01
CA VAL A 509 0.89 -4.54 22.66
C VAL A 509 1.97 -5.37 21.97
N MET A 510 1.94 -5.45 20.63
CA MET A 510 2.93 -6.21 19.85
C MET A 510 4.34 -5.66 20.10
N THR A 511 4.53 -4.35 19.94
CA THR A 511 5.82 -3.67 20.13
C THR A 511 6.37 -3.87 21.55
N TRP A 512 5.52 -3.70 22.57
CA TRP A 512 5.93 -3.86 23.96
C TRP A 512 6.33 -5.29 24.30
N LEU A 513 5.51 -6.28 23.94
CA LEU A 513 5.78 -7.69 24.25
C LEU A 513 6.99 -8.22 23.46
N ALA A 514 7.17 -7.79 22.20
CA ALA A 514 8.40 -8.10 21.45
C ALA A 514 9.65 -7.50 22.11
N ALA A 515 9.58 -6.26 22.62
CA ALA A 515 10.71 -5.61 23.27
C ALA A 515 11.07 -6.30 24.59
N GLN A 516 10.06 -6.69 25.37
CA GLN A 516 10.16 -7.44 26.62
C GLN A 516 10.30 -8.96 26.43
N SER A 517 10.61 -9.44 25.22
CA SER A 517 10.71 -10.88 24.98
C SER A 517 11.87 -11.53 25.76
N PRO A 518 11.64 -12.62 26.51
CA PRO A 518 12.71 -13.34 27.20
C PRO A 518 13.68 -14.06 26.25
N VAL A 519 13.31 -14.25 24.97
CA VAL A 519 14.13 -14.91 23.95
C VAL A 519 14.24 -14.09 22.66
N SER A 520 15.26 -14.38 21.86
CA SER A 520 15.33 -13.86 20.48
C SER A 520 14.20 -14.45 19.63
N TYR A 521 13.64 -13.64 18.73
CA TYR A 521 12.70 -14.09 17.69
C TYR A 521 13.42 -14.57 16.42
N ALA A 522 14.76 -14.48 16.37
CA ALA A 522 15.60 -14.90 15.25
C ALA A 522 15.18 -16.28 14.72
N ARG A 523 15.05 -16.38 13.40
CA ARG A 523 14.67 -17.61 12.71
C ARG A 523 15.89 -18.52 12.61
N ASP A 524 15.70 -19.82 12.83
CA ASP A 524 16.73 -20.81 12.56
C ASP A 524 17.14 -20.74 11.08
N ALA A 525 18.45 -20.81 10.82
CA ALA A 525 19.00 -20.72 9.48
C ALA A 525 18.44 -21.87 8.61
N GLN A 526 17.57 -21.52 7.66
CA GLN A 526 17.01 -22.48 6.71
C GLN A 526 18.15 -23.15 5.94
N PRO A 527 18.24 -24.49 5.90
CA PRO A 527 19.24 -25.16 5.07
C PRO A 527 19.01 -24.77 3.60
N ALA A 528 20.05 -24.25 2.96
CA ALA A 528 19.97 -23.71 1.59
C ALA A 528 19.59 -24.81 0.59
N GLY A 529 18.31 -24.88 0.24
CA GLY A 529 17.74 -25.92 -0.63
C GLY A 529 16.22 -26.11 -0.51
N ALA A 530 15.60 -25.69 0.60
CA ALA A 530 14.14 -25.81 0.81
C ALA A 530 13.34 -24.72 0.06
N ALA A 531 13.31 -24.78 -1.28
CA ALA A 531 12.43 -23.93 -2.08
C ALA A 531 10.96 -24.32 -1.88
N VAL A 532 10.13 -23.40 -1.38
CA VAL A 532 8.69 -23.63 -1.19
C VAL A 532 7.98 -23.63 -2.54
N THR A 533 7.70 -24.82 -3.06
CA THR A 533 6.90 -25.02 -4.29
C THR A 533 5.42 -24.75 -4.00
N GLY A 534 5.03 -23.48 -3.92
CA GLY A 534 3.65 -23.08 -3.60
C GLY A 534 3.27 -21.61 -3.81
N ALA A 535 4.22 -20.70 -4.04
CA ALA A 535 3.95 -19.29 -4.30
C ALA A 535 4.71 -18.80 -5.56
N PRO A 536 4.18 -17.80 -6.31
CA PRO A 536 4.85 -17.26 -7.49
C PRO A 536 6.10 -16.47 -7.08
N ALA A 537 7.29 -16.97 -7.42
CA ALA A 537 8.54 -16.32 -7.07
C ALA A 537 8.69 -14.94 -7.76
N PRO A 538 9.09 -13.88 -7.04
CA PRO A 538 9.51 -12.63 -7.67
C PRO A 538 10.80 -12.90 -8.47
N ALA A 539 10.86 -12.42 -9.71
CA ALA A 539 12.01 -12.61 -10.57
C ALA A 539 13.24 -11.87 -10.02
N ALA A 540 14.22 -12.63 -9.53
CA ALA A 540 15.45 -12.08 -8.96
C ALA A 540 16.25 -11.32 -10.03
N ALA A 541 16.69 -10.10 -9.70
CA ALA A 541 17.66 -9.37 -10.49
C ALA A 541 19.05 -10.04 -10.32
N ALA A 542 19.56 -10.65 -11.39
CA ALA A 542 20.91 -11.19 -11.39
C ALA A 542 21.92 -10.03 -11.46
N ALA A 543 22.88 -10.00 -10.52
CA ALA A 543 23.95 -9.02 -10.54
C ALA A 543 24.92 -9.30 -11.71
N SER A 544 25.10 -8.34 -12.61
CA SER A 544 26.12 -8.39 -13.65
C SER A 544 27.50 -8.19 -13.04
N GLY A 545 28.36 -9.22 -13.12
CA GLY A 545 29.74 -9.17 -12.63
C GLY A 545 30.63 -8.18 -13.40
N ALA A 546 31.77 -7.84 -12.80
CA ALA A 546 32.73 -6.90 -13.39
C ALA A 546 33.33 -7.43 -14.71
N ALA A 547 33.45 -6.56 -15.70
CA ALA A 547 34.07 -6.87 -16.98
C ALA A 547 35.59 -6.64 -16.93
N THR A 548 36.36 -7.72 -17.06
CA THR A 548 37.84 -7.66 -17.17
C THR A 548 38.26 -7.13 -18.54
N LEU A 549 39.28 -6.25 -18.57
CA LEU A 549 39.87 -5.73 -19.81
C LEU A 549 40.64 -6.83 -20.58
N PRO A 550 40.40 -7.02 -21.89
CA PRO A 550 41.31 -7.74 -22.77
C PRO A 550 42.35 -6.80 -23.41
N SER A 551 43.59 -7.26 -23.55
CA SER A 551 44.70 -6.50 -24.13
C SER A 551 44.86 -6.74 -25.64
N GLY A 552 44.62 -5.70 -26.43
CA GLY A 552 45.21 -5.34 -27.74
C GLY A 552 45.59 -6.38 -28.80
N SER A 553 45.17 -6.10 -30.05
CA SER A 553 46.00 -6.33 -31.24
C SER A 553 45.59 -5.43 -32.42
N GLU A 554 46.55 -4.65 -32.91
CA GLU A 554 46.72 -4.16 -34.30
C GLU A 554 45.79 -3.07 -34.91
N LEU A 555 46.31 -2.51 -36.00
CA LEU A 555 46.04 -1.20 -36.67
C LEU A 555 45.30 -1.44 -38.04
N PRO A 556 45.01 -0.45 -38.93
CA PRO A 556 45.47 0.96 -38.97
C PRO A 556 44.48 2.07 -39.45
N ALA A 557 44.93 3.32 -39.24
CA ALA A 557 44.76 4.54 -40.06
C ALA A 557 43.36 5.15 -40.38
N GLY A 558 43.21 6.46 -40.13
CA GLY A 558 42.03 7.26 -40.56
C GLY A 558 42.00 8.74 -40.13
N ALA A 559 42.82 9.58 -40.77
CA ALA A 559 42.70 11.05 -40.95
C ALA A 559 42.09 12.00 -39.88
N SER A 560 42.93 12.95 -39.40
CA SER A 560 42.68 14.41 -39.19
C SER A 560 41.51 14.93 -38.31
N GLY A 561 41.67 15.99 -37.49
CA GLY A 561 42.84 16.86 -37.27
C GLY A 561 42.52 18.10 -36.40
N ALA A 562 43.41 19.11 -36.40
CA ALA A 562 43.42 20.34 -35.57
C ALA A 562 43.63 20.10 -34.04
N ALA A 563 44.67 20.62 -33.36
CA ALA A 563 45.14 22.02 -33.14
C ALA A 563 44.39 22.73 -31.98
N ALA A 564 45.04 23.39 -31.01
CA ALA A 564 46.47 23.54 -30.70
C ALA A 564 46.73 24.02 -29.25
N HIS A 565 48.01 24.11 -28.87
CA HIS A 565 48.60 24.87 -27.74
C HIS A 565 48.23 24.55 -26.28
N THR A 566 49.18 23.90 -25.58
CA THR A 566 49.57 24.29 -24.20
C THR A 566 50.74 25.31 -24.28
N PRO A 567 50.94 26.16 -23.24
CA PRO A 567 51.84 25.87 -22.10
C PRO A 567 51.27 26.40 -20.75
N SER A 568 51.86 26.26 -19.54
CA SER A 568 53.03 25.52 -19.01
C SER A 568 53.01 25.45 -17.47
N GLN A 569 53.47 24.32 -16.92
CA GLN A 569 54.32 24.15 -15.70
C GLN A 569 53.86 24.58 -14.28
N SER A 570 54.57 23.95 -13.32
CA SER A 570 54.68 24.15 -11.85
C SER A 570 53.43 24.09 -10.94
N GLY A 571 53.53 23.53 -9.73
CA GLY A 571 54.60 22.72 -9.12
C GLY A 571 54.60 22.68 -7.58
N SER A 572 55.01 21.56 -6.97
CA SER A 572 55.14 21.31 -5.50
C SER A 572 53.81 21.37 -4.70
N GLN A 573 53.47 20.42 -3.81
CA GLN A 573 54.08 20.05 -2.51
C GLN A 573 54.06 21.20 -1.47
N SER A 574 53.62 21.01 -0.21
CA SER A 574 52.98 19.84 0.43
C SER A 574 52.35 20.19 1.80
N SER A 575 51.48 19.28 2.30
CA SER A 575 51.33 18.87 3.72
C SER A 575 50.91 19.87 4.84
N SER A 576 49.97 19.41 5.68
CA SER A 576 49.80 19.74 7.13
C SER A 576 49.26 21.14 7.52
N GLN A 577 48.56 21.34 8.66
CA GLN A 577 47.65 20.46 9.44
C GLN A 577 46.78 21.31 10.41
N ALA A 578 45.56 20.84 10.69
CA ALA A 578 44.83 20.98 11.97
C ALA A 578 44.36 22.36 12.54
N SER A 579 43.42 22.21 13.49
CA SER A 579 43.00 23.14 14.55
C SER A 579 41.96 24.25 14.26
N ALA A 580 40.73 23.90 14.65
CA ALA A 580 39.58 24.74 14.95
C ALA A 580 39.84 25.98 15.85
N ALA A 581 38.95 26.97 15.71
CA ALA A 581 38.51 27.86 16.80
C ALA A 581 37.12 28.49 16.49
N GLU A 582 36.10 28.11 17.26
CA GLU A 582 34.94 28.94 17.61
C GLU A 582 35.19 29.58 19.00
N PRO A 583 34.34 30.48 19.56
CA PRO A 583 33.14 31.15 19.02
C PRO A 583 33.19 32.69 19.15
N HIS A 584 32.11 33.42 18.82
CA HIS A 584 31.41 34.29 19.80
C HIS A 584 30.06 34.84 19.30
N ALA A 585 29.17 35.16 20.25
CA ALA A 585 27.75 35.49 20.03
C ALA A 585 27.47 36.93 19.56
N GLY A 586 26.29 37.15 18.96
CA GLY A 586 25.77 38.49 18.61
C GLY A 586 24.38 38.52 17.98
N GLN A 587 23.31 38.53 18.79
CA GLN A 587 21.94 38.90 18.39
C GLN A 587 21.58 40.30 18.94
N PRO A 588 20.48 40.94 18.51
CA PRO A 588 19.95 41.03 17.15
C PRO A 588 19.63 42.50 16.76
N LEU A 589 19.29 42.78 15.50
CA LEU A 589 18.65 44.05 15.12
C LEU A 589 17.42 43.81 14.23
N ALA A 590 16.27 44.31 14.69
CA ALA A 590 15.06 44.41 13.89
C ALA A 590 14.96 45.81 13.26
N SER A 591 14.59 45.88 11.99
CA SER A 591 14.13 47.11 11.36
C SER A 591 12.92 46.84 10.47
N ARG A 592 12.03 47.82 10.37
CA ARG A 592 10.81 47.77 9.55
C ARG A 592 11.08 48.45 8.23
N HIS A 593 10.56 47.92 7.14
CA HIS A 593 10.07 48.74 6.03
C HIS A 593 8.75 48.18 5.50
N ALA A 594 7.94 49.05 4.89
CA ALA A 594 6.60 48.74 4.44
C ALA A 594 6.29 49.47 3.12
N ALA A 595 5.32 48.91 2.38
CA ALA A 595 4.59 49.51 1.27
C ALA A 595 5.38 49.98 0.03
N ALA A 596 5.20 49.22 -1.06
CA ALA A 596 4.81 49.79 -2.35
C ALA A 596 3.82 48.82 -3.02
N ALA A 597 2.80 49.32 -3.71
CA ALA A 597 1.83 48.51 -4.44
C ALA A 597 1.84 48.90 -5.92
N ALA A 598 1.61 47.92 -6.80
CA ALA A 598 1.42 48.14 -8.23
C ALA A 598 0.24 47.28 -8.72
N THR A 599 -0.77 47.93 -9.29
CA THR A 599 -1.99 47.29 -9.78
C THR A 599 -2.12 47.47 -11.28
N HIS A 600 -2.43 46.39 -12.02
CA HIS A 600 -3.05 46.50 -13.34
C HIS A 600 -4.16 45.43 -13.49
N PRO A 601 -5.38 45.81 -13.89
CA PRO A 601 -6.49 44.87 -14.06
C PRO A 601 -6.56 44.31 -15.48
N VAL A 602 -7.14 43.11 -15.63
CA VAL A 602 -7.61 42.58 -16.92
C VAL A 602 -9.15 42.58 -16.89
N THR A 603 -9.75 43.11 -17.95
CA THR A 603 -11.21 43.29 -18.06
C THR A 603 -11.80 42.40 -19.14
N HIS A 604 -12.85 41.64 -18.82
CA HIS A 604 -13.84 41.18 -19.80
C HIS A 604 -15.27 41.44 -19.26
N PRO A 605 -16.20 41.93 -20.10
CA PRO A 605 -17.51 42.39 -19.65
C PRO A 605 -18.58 41.28 -19.65
N VAL A 606 -19.50 41.36 -18.70
CA VAL A 606 -20.84 40.74 -18.81
C VAL A 606 -21.86 41.79 -18.38
N THR A 607 -22.73 42.21 -19.31
CA THR A 607 -23.77 43.22 -19.05
C THR A 607 -25.07 42.89 -19.77
N HIS A 608 -26.06 42.43 -19.00
CA HIS A 608 -27.44 42.94 -18.95
C HIS A 608 -27.97 42.50 -17.56
N GLN A 609 -28.36 43.39 -16.64
CA GLN A 609 -29.56 44.26 -16.64
C GLN A 609 -30.88 43.51 -16.80
N ALA A 610 -31.97 43.83 -16.10
CA ALA A 610 -32.20 44.61 -14.85
C ALA A 610 -33.69 44.46 -14.44
N ALA A 611 -34.11 45.10 -13.33
CA ALA A 611 -35.48 45.26 -12.78
C ALA A 611 -35.91 44.25 -11.68
N HIS A 612 -36.65 44.65 -10.63
CA HIS A 612 -37.05 46.00 -10.17
C HIS A 612 -37.10 46.15 -8.63
N GLN A 613 -37.50 47.34 -8.15
CA GLN A 613 -37.20 47.93 -6.82
C GLN A 613 -38.19 47.58 -5.66
N PRO A 614 -37.89 48.00 -4.39
CA PRO A 614 -38.54 47.50 -3.18
C PRO A 614 -39.31 48.54 -2.31
N ALA A 615 -39.91 48.08 -1.20
CA ALA A 615 -40.28 48.84 0.01
C ALA A 615 -39.75 48.08 1.25
N ARG A 616 -39.14 48.67 2.30
CA ARG A 616 -39.65 49.60 3.35
C ARG A 616 -40.83 48.99 4.16
N HIS A 617 -40.90 49.05 5.50
CA HIS A 617 -40.42 50.07 6.47
C HIS A 617 -40.34 49.54 7.93
N VAL A 618 -39.58 50.24 8.82
CA VAL A 618 -39.68 50.29 10.33
C VAL A 618 -39.34 49.00 11.13
N SER A 619 -38.58 48.92 12.24
CA SER A 619 -37.87 49.82 13.20
C SER A 619 -38.46 49.99 14.63
N ALA A 620 -38.04 49.13 15.57
CA ALA A 620 -37.88 49.36 17.04
C ALA A 620 -37.08 48.17 17.63
N LYS A 621 -36.06 48.24 18.51
CA LYS A 621 -35.69 49.01 19.73
C LYS A 621 -36.25 48.49 21.08
N GLY A 622 -35.41 47.74 21.80
CA GLY A 622 -35.48 47.36 23.23
C GLY A 622 -34.48 46.22 23.49
N LYS A 623 -33.45 46.28 24.36
CA LYS A 623 -33.36 46.53 25.82
C LYS A 623 -34.17 45.53 26.67
N SER A 624 -33.65 44.94 27.76
CA SER A 624 -32.27 44.89 28.32
C SER A 624 -32.21 43.96 29.55
N ALA A 625 -31.12 43.19 29.74
CA ALA A 625 -30.64 42.63 31.03
C ALA A 625 -31.63 41.71 31.82
N ALA A 626 -31.29 41.11 32.98
CA ALA A 626 -30.11 40.30 33.39
C ALA A 626 -30.45 39.61 34.75
N HIS A 627 -29.54 38.76 35.28
CA HIS A 627 -29.58 38.14 36.63
C HIS A 627 -30.72 37.12 36.90
N ALA A 628 -30.66 36.23 37.91
CA ALA A 628 -29.51 35.52 38.51
C ALA A 628 -29.99 34.37 39.44
N ARG A 629 -29.13 33.33 39.59
CA ARG A 629 -28.96 32.43 40.75
C ARG A 629 -30.20 31.97 41.55
N GLY A 630 -30.50 30.67 41.48
CA GLY A 630 -31.22 29.90 42.52
C GLY A 630 -30.42 28.66 42.95
N LYS A 631 -30.44 28.29 44.23
CA LYS A 631 -29.78 27.10 44.81
C LYS A 631 -30.82 26.19 45.49
N ALA A 632 -30.35 25.00 45.90
CA ALA A 632 -31.03 23.98 46.73
C ALA A 632 -32.08 23.12 45.99
N SER A 633 -32.30 21.81 46.24
CA SER A 633 -31.59 20.64 46.83
C SER A 633 -32.60 19.75 47.59
N VAL A 634 -32.18 18.55 48.02
CA VAL A 634 -32.86 17.64 49.00
C VAL A 634 -33.87 16.59 48.44
N SER A 635 -33.28 15.46 48.02
CA SER A 635 -33.51 14.11 48.60
C SER A 635 -34.71 13.20 48.26
N LYS A 636 -34.46 11.88 48.49
CA LYS A 636 -35.33 10.68 48.43
C LYS A 636 -35.78 10.30 47.00
N ALA A 637 -35.48 9.12 46.43
CA ALA A 637 -35.19 7.76 46.89
C ALA A 637 -36.37 6.98 47.50
N VAL A 638 -36.83 5.92 46.81
CA VAL A 638 -37.02 4.54 47.33
C VAL A 638 -37.45 3.56 46.20
N ALA A 639 -36.55 2.60 45.93
CA ALA A 639 -36.68 1.17 45.56
C ALA A 639 -37.86 0.55 44.75
N LYS A 640 -37.52 -0.60 44.11
CA LYS A 640 -38.36 -1.67 43.51
C LYS A 640 -39.13 -1.27 42.22
N GLY A 641 -38.99 -1.93 41.06
CA GLY A 641 -38.14 -3.07 40.69
C GLY A 641 -38.88 -4.41 40.58
N HIS A 642 -39.03 -4.92 39.36
CA HIS A 642 -39.34 -6.32 39.03
C HIS A 642 -38.78 -6.69 37.65
N ALA A 643 -38.64 -7.98 37.37
CA ALA A 643 -37.81 -8.49 36.29
C ALA A 643 -38.58 -9.27 35.21
N SER A 644 -37.89 -9.49 34.07
CA SER A 644 -38.08 -10.62 33.15
C SER A 644 -39.42 -10.77 32.43
N ARG A 645 -39.37 -10.70 31.10
CA ARG A 645 -39.81 -11.82 30.26
C ARG A 645 -39.02 -11.91 28.96
N ARG A 646 -38.67 -13.13 28.56
CA ARG A 646 -38.10 -13.45 27.24
C ARG A 646 -39.20 -13.46 26.19
N ARG A 647 -38.89 -13.02 24.97
CA ARG A 647 -38.95 -13.88 23.78
C ARG A 647 -37.70 -13.61 22.95
#